data_AF-A0A960I7I1-F1
#
_entry.id   AF-A0A960I7I1-F1
#
_cell.length_a   1.000
_cell.length_b   1.000
_cell.length_c   1.000
_cell.angle_alpha   90.00
_cell.angle_beta   90.00
_cell.angle_gamma   90.00
#
_symmetry.space_group_name_H-M   'P 1'
#
loop_
_entity.id
_entity.type
_entity.pdbx_description
1 polymer ?
#
loop_
_entity_poly.entity_id
_entity_poly.type
_entity_poly.pdbx_seq_one_letter_code
_entity_poly.pdbx_strand_id
1 'polypeptide(L)'
;MAAEPEPPSLVPEEATPTEWVLVEDDFVVPASVAEQLGAATGFERQVANGPGFTVMDTVWESNRGGYVLRLETSPGVESLRPNLELAAARLSQITGGSFTLASGQREDTEPLQGEILVTVSASSPCGTGIAGCGGPRQLVQNPGTGGFVMVSGMVWIDPSVLGYPTGARQHVVEHELGHALGLSHHSATFEGRYQLMHPSRYDAPTFESGDINGLRALHPRPPANDAFAAATNIGAAGGVVSQVAFGATREAGEPAHGGFGAGGSVWYTWTAPSTGVVEINTAGSDGDTVVAVYTGGSVGSLTLVGANDDGDAVLGRFSRLLVPVTQGTTYRIAVDGAGGGSGILRTRVVPPSRSGFTPMRPTRLVDTRDGTGYSGGRIGGVAEVLQVQVAGNVGIPTTARAAVMNVTVVAPDASGYLSVYPCDSPVLGSSSLNYGAGETIPNLVVTRTDGNGRVCVYSKAGAHVVVDIVGYGDDSSGSDYVPLQPARILDTRNGAGAGRSTPLRAGETWMLRVGGTGGVAQGAVAAVMNVTATRSQRAGYVTVWPCNHQRPTAASLNFAAGQTFPNLVVSGLDSAGMVCIYAHTDVHLIVDVNGYFATGGGRLTPLTPSRLLDTRDGTGASAVGALGAGGTLVVDVWGRSGVPSGADSAVLNLAVTQPAGSGFITMWPCDQPRPVAANLNFVGGETVANLVMSDLDAQGRVCVYSLTTTHVVVDVSGYTS
;
A
#
# COMPACT_ATOMS: atom_id res chain seq x y z
N MET A 1 2.15 -18.71 49.67
CA MET A 1 1.81 -18.16 48.35
C MET A 1 0.91 -19.19 47.69
N ALA A 2 -0.41 -18.97 47.75
CA ALA A 2 -1.39 -19.87 47.15
C ALA A 2 -1.50 -19.51 45.66
N ALA A 3 -1.41 -20.53 44.79
CA ALA A 3 -1.56 -20.37 43.35
C ALA A 3 -3.02 -20.02 43.00
N GLU A 4 -3.19 -19.09 42.05
CA GLU A 4 -4.48 -18.78 41.43
C GLU A 4 -4.97 -19.99 40.63
N PRO A 5 -6.30 -20.26 40.57
CA PRO A 5 -6.84 -21.37 39.82
C PRO A 5 -6.81 -21.07 38.31
N GLU A 6 -6.37 -22.05 37.51
CA GLU A 6 -6.46 -21.99 36.04
C GLU A 6 -7.93 -22.12 35.58
N PRO A 7 -8.33 -21.42 34.49
CA PRO A 7 -9.66 -21.58 33.89
C PRO A 7 -9.81 -22.95 33.20
N PRO A 8 -11.03 -23.52 33.15
CA PRO A 8 -11.29 -24.82 32.56
C PRO A 8 -11.03 -24.86 31.03
N SER A 9 -10.62 -26.03 30.55
CA SER A 9 -10.35 -26.37 29.15
C SER A 9 -11.65 -26.55 28.35
N LEU A 10 -11.71 -25.96 27.15
CA LEU A 10 -12.87 -25.91 26.25
C LEU A 10 -12.83 -26.99 25.15
N VAL A 11 -12.81 -28.27 25.51
CA VAL A 11 -13.00 -29.33 24.51
C VAL A 11 -14.15 -30.21 24.99
N PRO A 12 -15.32 -30.19 24.33
CA PRO A 12 -16.48 -30.96 24.78
C PRO A 12 -16.36 -32.44 24.41
N GLU A 13 -16.75 -33.30 25.36
CA GLU A 13 -17.05 -34.71 25.15
C GLU A 13 -18.53 -34.82 24.72
N GLU A 14 -18.82 -35.60 23.67
CA GLU A 14 -20.05 -35.57 22.86
C GLU A 14 -21.39 -35.61 23.65
N ALA A 15 -22.23 -34.59 23.45
CA ALA A 15 -23.62 -34.56 23.91
C ALA A 15 -24.57 -35.27 22.92
N THR A 16 -25.39 -36.21 23.40
CA THR A 16 -26.39 -36.93 22.57
C THR A 16 -27.71 -36.14 22.40
N PRO A 17 -28.43 -36.30 21.26
CA PRO A 17 -29.24 -35.23 20.67
C PRO A 17 -30.75 -35.54 20.62
N THR A 18 -31.61 -34.54 20.85
CA THR A 18 -32.96 -34.50 20.23
C THR A 18 -33.51 -33.09 19.94
N GLU A 19 -32.99 -32.02 20.53
CA GLU A 19 -33.53 -30.66 20.32
C GLU A 19 -32.51 -29.61 19.86
N TRP A 20 -31.22 -29.79 20.16
CA TRP A 20 -30.16 -28.82 19.87
C TRP A 20 -28.97 -29.49 19.16
N VAL A 21 -28.29 -28.72 18.33
CA VAL A 21 -27.10 -29.10 17.57
C VAL A 21 -25.96 -28.15 17.96
N LEU A 22 -24.87 -28.72 18.44
CA LEU A 22 -23.63 -28.02 18.70
C LEU A 22 -22.93 -27.74 17.36
N VAL A 23 -22.69 -26.46 17.05
CA VAL A 23 -22.04 -26.03 15.80
C VAL A 23 -20.56 -25.80 16.02
N GLU A 24 -20.22 -25.13 17.13
CA GLU A 24 -18.87 -24.89 17.66
C GLU A 24 -18.91 -25.07 19.18
N ASP A 25 -17.77 -25.07 19.89
CA ASP A 25 -17.66 -25.52 21.29
C ASP A 25 -18.76 -24.99 22.24
N ASP A 26 -19.15 -23.71 22.09
CA ASP A 26 -20.20 -23.01 22.85
C ASP A 26 -21.26 -22.32 21.96
N PHE A 27 -21.24 -22.56 20.64
CA PHE A 27 -22.28 -22.09 19.71
C PHE A 27 -23.30 -23.18 19.39
N VAL A 28 -24.58 -22.92 19.68
CA VAL A 28 -25.66 -23.90 19.47
C VAL A 28 -26.81 -23.37 18.62
N VAL A 29 -27.45 -24.29 17.90
CA VAL A 29 -28.69 -24.02 17.18
C VAL A 29 -29.73 -25.10 17.44
N PRO A 30 -31.03 -24.81 17.40
CA PRO A 30 -32.05 -25.85 17.47
C PRO A 30 -31.91 -26.84 16.31
N ALA A 31 -32.25 -28.11 16.51
CA ALA A 31 -32.23 -29.13 15.46
C ALA A 31 -33.13 -28.75 14.27
N SER A 32 -34.26 -28.09 14.52
CA SER A 32 -35.13 -27.55 13.46
C SER A 32 -34.50 -26.41 12.66
N VAL A 33 -33.63 -25.62 13.30
CA VAL A 33 -32.84 -24.57 12.66
C VAL A 33 -31.70 -25.18 11.85
N ALA A 34 -31.00 -26.18 12.39
CA ALA A 34 -29.99 -26.94 11.66
C ALA A 34 -30.57 -27.61 10.41
N GLU A 35 -31.77 -28.17 10.50
CA GLU A 35 -32.48 -28.77 9.36
C GLU A 35 -32.84 -27.73 8.29
N GLN A 36 -33.34 -26.55 8.69
CA GLN A 36 -33.63 -25.44 7.76
C GLN A 36 -32.38 -24.97 7.01
N LEU A 37 -31.23 -24.96 7.68
CA LEU A 37 -29.93 -24.63 7.08
C LEU A 37 -29.33 -25.78 6.24
N GLY A 38 -30.01 -26.93 6.13
CA GLY A 38 -29.64 -28.03 5.23
C GLY A 38 -28.77 -29.15 5.83
N ALA A 39 -28.71 -29.30 7.16
CA ALA A 39 -27.82 -30.25 7.83
C ALA A 39 -28.52 -31.57 8.24
N ALA A 40 -28.29 -32.66 7.51
CA ALA A 40 -28.64 -34.01 7.96
C ALA A 40 -27.51 -34.73 8.72
N THR A 41 -26.25 -34.29 8.60
CA THR A 41 -25.11 -34.79 9.39
C THR A 41 -23.93 -33.82 9.24
N GLY A 42 -23.52 -33.16 10.33
CA GLY A 42 -22.32 -32.32 10.36
C GLY A 42 -22.50 -30.94 9.70
N PHE A 43 -22.42 -29.88 10.49
CA PHE A 43 -22.46 -28.50 10.03
C PHE A 43 -21.16 -28.15 9.27
N GLU A 44 -21.02 -28.57 8.01
CA GLU A 44 -19.92 -28.12 7.16
C GLU A 44 -20.16 -26.65 6.74
N ARG A 45 -19.66 -25.73 7.57
CA ARG A 45 -19.13 -24.39 7.22
C ARG A 45 -19.81 -23.66 6.05
N GLN A 46 -20.87 -22.90 6.32
CA GLN A 46 -21.02 -21.59 5.69
C GLN A 46 -20.76 -20.52 6.73
N VAL A 47 -19.45 -20.28 6.92
CA VAL A 47 -18.92 -19.29 7.84
C VAL A 47 -18.23 -18.24 6.97
N ALA A 48 -18.71 -17.01 7.04
CA ALA A 48 -18.07 -15.88 6.39
C ALA A 48 -16.97 -15.34 7.31
N ASN A 49 -15.78 -15.18 6.76
CA ASN A 49 -14.66 -14.56 7.47
C ASN A 49 -14.51 -13.13 7.01
N GLY A 50 -14.32 -12.23 7.96
CA GLY A 50 -14.02 -10.83 7.72
C GLY A 50 -12.78 -10.37 8.50
N PRO A 51 -12.44 -9.09 8.43
CA PRO A 51 -11.29 -8.51 9.11
C PRO A 51 -11.42 -8.62 10.65
N GLY A 52 -10.80 -9.68 11.19
CA GLY A 52 -10.76 -9.96 12.63
C GLY A 52 -12.01 -10.62 13.18
N PHE A 53 -12.87 -11.17 12.34
CA PHE A 53 -14.08 -11.84 12.80
C PHE A 53 -14.47 -13.00 11.89
N THR A 54 -15.35 -13.81 12.45
CA THR A 54 -15.93 -14.98 11.83
C THR A 54 -17.42 -14.94 12.17
N VAL A 55 -18.30 -15.04 11.16
CA VAL A 55 -19.76 -15.02 11.34
C VAL A 55 -20.40 -16.20 10.64
N MET A 56 -21.53 -16.65 11.16
CA MET A 56 -22.39 -17.57 10.44
C MET A 56 -23.03 -16.86 9.26
N ASP A 57 -23.30 -17.57 8.15
CA ASP A 57 -24.06 -17.04 7.00
C ASP A 57 -25.55 -16.92 7.33
N THR A 58 -25.85 -16.18 8.39
CA THR A 58 -27.18 -15.86 8.89
C THR A 58 -27.19 -14.37 9.22
N VAL A 59 -28.12 -13.62 8.64
CA VAL A 59 -28.22 -12.16 8.86
C VAL A 59 -29.39 -11.92 9.81
N TRP A 60 -29.29 -10.99 10.75
CA TRP A 60 -30.47 -10.59 11.54
C TRP A 60 -31.42 -9.71 10.71
N GLU A 61 -32.72 -9.74 11.01
CA GLU A 61 -33.71 -8.99 10.22
C GLU A 61 -33.43 -7.48 10.30
N SER A 62 -33.10 -6.86 9.16
CA SER A 62 -32.55 -5.50 9.07
C SER A 62 -33.53 -4.36 9.39
N ASN A 63 -34.74 -4.66 9.88
CA ASN A 63 -35.86 -3.70 9.95
C ASN A 63 -36.51 -3.55 11.34
N ARG A 64 -35.78 -3.74 12.44
CA ARG A 64 -36.37 -3.64 13.80
C ARG A 64 -35.86 -2.46 14.62
N GLY A 65 -36.81 -1.78 15.27
CA GLY A 65 -36.60 -0.70 16.24
C GLY A 65 -36.00 -1.13 17.59
N GLY A 66 -35.22 -2.23 17.64
CA GLY A 66 -34.48 -2.68 18.82
C GLY A 66 -34.57 -4.17 19.17
N TYR A 67 -33.63 -4.64 20.00
CA TYR A 67 -33.56 -5.96 20.63
C TYR A 67 -33.89 -5.85 22.13
N VAL A 68 -34.49 -6.90 22.67
CA VAL A 68 -34.79 -7.00 24.10
C VAL A 68 -34.04 -8.19 24.70
N LEU A 69 -33.07 -7.90 25.56
CA LEU A 69 -32.51 -8.90 26.46
C LEU A 69 -33.56 -9.20 27.53
N ARG A 70 -33.86 -10.48 27.76
CA ARG A 70 -34.86 -10.88 28.75
C ARG A 70 -34.32 -12.01 29.61
N LEU A 71 -34.49 -11.86 30.92
CA LEU A 71 -34.12 -12.90 31.87
C LEU A 71 -35.21 -13.95 31.94
N GLU A 72 -34.85 -15.19 31.63
CA GLU A 72 -35.68 -16.36 31.90
C GLU A 72 -35.55 -16.75 33.38
N THR A 73 -36.68 -17.06 34.03
CA THR A 73 -36.75 -17.35 35.46
C THR A 73 -35.89 -18.56 35.81
N SER A 74 -34.73 -18.31 36.41
CA SER A 74 -33.77 -19.34 36.78
C SER A 74 -32.93 -18.91 38.00
N PRO A 75 -32.35 -19.86 38.78
CA PRO A 75 -31.64 -19.53 40.00
C PRO A 75 -30.47 -18.56 39.77
N GLY A 76 -30.55 -17.37 40.37
CA GLY A 76 -29.47 -16.39 40.37
C GLY A 76 -29.33 -15.55 39.10
N VAL A 77 -30.17 -15.75 38.08
CA VAL A 77 -30.14 -15.01 36.80
C VAL A 77 -30.22 -13.49 36.97
N GLU A 78 -30.98 -13.02 37.96
CA GLU A 78 -31.12 -11.59 38.25
C GLU A 78 -29.80 -10.90 38.57
N SER A 79 -28.82 -11.66 39.10
CA SER A 79 -27.49 -11.13 39.41
C SER A 79 -26.66 -10.79 38.18
N LEU A 80 -27.07 -11.25 36.99
CA LEU A 80 -26.46 -10.89 35.70
C LEU A 80 -26.96 -9.54 35.16
N ARG A 81 -28.02 -8.95 35.75
CA ARG A 81 -28.63 -7.70 35.28
C ARG A 81 -27.61 -6.58 35.03
N PRO A 82 -26.67 -6.26 35.95
CA PRO A 82 -25.68 -5.20 35.69
C PRO A 82 -24.77 -5.50 34.49
N ASN A 83 -24.42 -6.76 34.27
CA ASN A 83 -23.60 -7.18 33.14
C ASN A 83 -24.35 -7.02 31.81
N LEU A 84 -25.61 -7.43 31.79
CA LEU A 84 -26.49 -7.33 30.63
C LEU A 84 -26.87 -5.88 30.30
N GLU A 85 -27.04 -5.02 31.30
CA GLU A 85 -27.25 -3.58 31.08
C GLU A 85 -26.02 -2.94 30.41
N LEU A 86 -24.81 -3.28 30.87
CA LEU A 86 -23.58 -2.81 30.25
C LEU A 86 -23.40 -3.34 28.82
N ALA A 87 -23.67 -4.64 28.62
CA ALA A 87 -23.60 -5.26 27.30
C ALA A 87 -24.62 -4.64 26.33
N ALA A 88 -25.87 -4.43 26.77
CA ALA A 88 -26.91 -3.78 25.99
C ALA A 88 -26.53 -2.34 25.59
N ALA A 89 -25.97 -1.56 26.52
CA ALA A 89 -25.48 -0.22 26.21
C ALA A 89 -24.38 -0.23 25.14
N ARG A 90 -23.42 -1.15 25.23
CA ARG A 90 -22.33 -1.31 24.25
C ARG A 90 -22.84 -1.78 22.89
N LEU A 91 -23.69 -2.81 22.85
CA LEU A 91 -24.29 -3.32 21.62
C LEU A 91 -25.12 -2.24 20.92
N SER A 92 -25.85 -1.41 21.68
CA SER A 92 -26.57 -0.26 21.13
C SER A 92 -25.62 0.76 20.49
N GLN A 93 -24.47 1.02 21.09
CA GLN A 93 -23.47 1.93 20.53
C GLN A 93 -22.79 1.35 19.28
N ILE A 94 -22.50 0.05 19.27
CA ILE A 94 -21.82 -0.66 18.18
C ILE A 94 -22.70 -0.72 16.92
N THR A 95 -23.94 -1.18 17.10
CA THR A 95 -24.90 -1.47 16.03
C THR A 95 -25.81 -0.29 15.67
N GLY A 96 -26.00 0.67 16.59
CA GLY A 96 -26.99 1.74 16.46
C GLY A 96 -28.44 1.31 16.67
N GLY A 97 -28.71 0.02 16.85
CA GLY A 97 -30.01 -0.50 17.27
C GLY A 97 -30.26 -0.29 18.76
N SER A 98 -31.52 -0.30 19.19
CA SER A 98 -31.86 -0.19 20.62
C SER A 98 -31.75 -1.56 21.30
N PHE A 99 -30.73 -1.83 22.10
CA PHE A 99 -30.70 -3.00 22.99
C PHE A 99 -31.18 -2.59 24.38
N THR A 100 -32.24 -3.22 24.86
CA THR A 100 -32.82 -2.93 26.18
C THR A 100 -32.95 -4.20 26.99
N LEU A 101 -32.80 -4.09 28.31
CA LEU A 101 -33.06 -5.21 29.21
C LEU A 101 -34.47 -5.08 29.78
N ALA A 102 -35.29 -6.12 29.61
CA ALA A 102 -36.63 -6.15 30.17
C ALA A 102 -36.60 -6.08 31.71
N SER A 103 -37.62 -5.43 32.28
CA SER A 103 -37.84 -5.42 33.73
C SER A 103 -38.33 -6.79 34.21
N GLY A 104 -37.72 -7.32 35.27
CA GLY A 104 -38.12 -8.59 35.86
C GLY A 104 -37.75 -9.81 35.01
N GLN A 105 -38.26 -10.97 35.43
CA GLN A 105 -38.05 -12.26 34.79
C GLN A 105 -39.34 -12.74 34.11
N ARG A 106 -39.21 -13.65 33.14
CA ARG A 106 -40.34 -14.35 32.51
C ARG A 106 -40.17 -15.86 32.73
N GLU A 107 -41.26 -16.57 32.99
CA GLU A 107 -41.22 -18.05 33.08
C GLU A 107 -40.85 -18.65 31.72
N ASP A 108 -40.32 -19.88 31.73
CA ASP A 108 -39.85 -20.63 30.55
C ASP A 108 -40.82 -20.51 29.37
N THR A 109 -40.39 -19.76 28.36
CA THR A 109 -41.19 -19.36 27.20
C THR A 109 -40.27 -19.18 26.01
N GLU A 110 -40.73 -19.59 24.84
CA GLU A 110 -40.06 -19.26 23.58
C GLU A 110 -39.78 -17.75 23.47
N PRO A 111 -38.56 -17.34 23.06
CA PRO A 111 -38.27 -15.94 22.87
C PRO A 111 -39.19 -15.39 21.78
N LEU A 112 -39.75 -14.22 22.05
CA LEU A 112 -40.49 -13.49 21.04
C LEU A 112 -39.52 -12.99 19.98
N GLN A 113 -40.08 -12.65 18.83
CA GLN A 113 -39.33 -12.06 17.75
C GLN A 113 -38.65 -10.74 18.21
N GLY A 114 -37.32 -10.67 18.12
CA GLY A 114 -36.48 -9.57 18.61
C GLY A 114 -35.97 -9.75 20.05
N GLU A 115 -36.27 -10.88 20.71
CA GLU A 115 -35.77 -11.17 22.05
C GLU A 115 -34.53 -12.07 22.04
N ILE A 116 -33.64 -11.81 23.00
CA ILE A 116 -32.58 -12.73 23.39
C ILE A 116 -32.86 -13.14 24.83
N LEU A 117 -33.20 -14.40 25.04
CA LEU A 117 -33.43 -14.95 26.37
C LEU A 117 -32.10 -15.33 27.01
N VAL A 118 -31.93 -14.92 28.27
CA VAL A 118 -30.74 -15.24 29.07
C VAL A 118 -31.18 -16.05 30.28
N THR A 119 -30.58 -17.22 30.46
CA THR A 119 -30.93 -18.18 31.51
C THR A 119 -29.68 -18.68 32.21
N VAL A 120 -29.81 -19.04 33.49
CA VAL A 120 -28.74 -19.68 34.26
C VAL A 120 -29.07 -21.15 34.44
N SER A 121 -28.25 -22.03 33.85
CA SER A 121 -28.50 -23.47 33.82
C SER A 121 -27.21 -24.27 33.83
N ALA A 122 -27.13 -25.27 34.72
CA ALA A 122 -26.02 -26.24 34.75
C ALA A 122 -26.18 -27.33 33.66
N SER A 123 -27.32 -27.35 32.97
CA SER A 123 -27.63 -28.27 31.87
C SER A 123 -27.87 -27.44 30.61
N SER A 124 -26.80 -26.84 30.08
CA SER A 124 -26.85 -26.12 28.81
C SER A 124 -26.81 -27.12 27.63
N PRO A 125 -27.29 -26.71 26.43
CA PRO A 125 -27.18 -27.53 25.23
C PRO A 125 -25.75 -27.83 24.79
N CYS A 126 -24.77 -27.04 25.24
CA CYS A 126 -23.35 -27.23 24.95
C CYS A 126 -22.67 -28.29 25.85
N GLY A 127 -23.38 -28.86 26.83
CA GLY A 127 -22.85 -29.86 27.75
C GLY A 127 -22.26 -29.27 29.04
N THR A 128 -21.62 -30.11 29.84
CA THR A 128 -21.09 -29.73 31.16
C THR A 128 -19.66 -29.21 31.10
N GLY A 129 -19.32 -28.20 31.90
CA GLY A 129 -17.95 -27.71 32.05
C GLY A 129 -17.59 -26.49 31.19
N ILE A 130 -18.56 -25.94 30.46
CA ILE A 130 -18.43 -24.72 29.67
C ILE A 130 -19.07 -23.55 30.44
N ALA A 131 -18.46 -22.36 30.39
CA ALA A 131 -18.92 -21.20 31.16
C ALA A 131 -20.25 -20.63 30.66
N GLY A 132 -20.53 -20.78 29.36
CA GLY A 132 -21.75 -20.32 28.73
C GLY A 132 -22.00 -21.06 27.43
N CYS A 133 -23.13 -20.73 26.80
CA CYS A 133 -23.54 -21.27 25.52
C CYS A 133 -24.48 -20.25 24.88
N GLY A 134 -24.35 -19.99 23.59
CA GLY A 134 -25.12 -18.96 22.91
C GLY A 134 -25.45 -19.34 21.47
N GLY A 135 -26.55 -18.77 20.96
CA GLY A 135 -26.86 -18.93 19.55
C GLY A 135 -28.27 -18.50 19.16
N PRO A 136 -28.60 -18.60 17.86
CA PRO A 136 -29.93 -18.28 17.37
C PRO A 136 -30.97 -19.30 17.80
N ARG A 137 -32.14 -18.83 18.22
CA ARG A 137 -33.28 -19.68 18.63
C ARG A 137 -34.32 -19.85 17.52
N GLN A 138 -34.53 -18.83 16.69
CA GLN A 138 -35.50 -18.87 15.58
C GLN A 138 -34.93 -18.20 14.33
N LEU A 139 -35.17 -18.84 13.18
CA LEU A 139 -34.89 -18.31 11.85
C LEU A 139 -36.19 -18.12 11.07
N VAL A 140 -36.23 -17.11 10.21
CA VAL A 140 -37.27 -16.95 9.18
C VAL A 140 -36.61 -16.84 7.81
N GLN A 141 -37.27 -17.34 6.76
CA GLN A 141 -36.75 -17.21 5.40
C GLN A 141 -36.90 -15.78 4.89
N ASN A 142 -35.84 -15.19 4.36
CA ASN A 142 -35.86 -13.89 3.70
C ASN A 142 -36.51 -14.02 2.31
N PRO A 143 -37.67 -13.39 2.07
CA PRO A 143 -38.36 -13.50 0.78
C PRO A 143 -37.58 -12.85 -0.38
N GLY A 144 -36.67 -11.92 -0.09
CA GLY A 144 -35.92 -11.15 -1.09
C GLY A 144 -34.58 -11.76 -1.49
N THR A 145 -33.90 -12.46 -0.58
CA THR A 145 -32.58 -13.07 -0.85
C THR A 145 -32.60 -14.60 -0.85
N GLY A 146 -33.68 -15.24 -0.39
CA GLY A 146 -33.79 -16.69 -0.27
C GLY A 146 -33.02 -17.29 0.92
N GLY A 147 -32.16 -16.52 1.59
CA GLY A 147 -31.40 -16.92 2.79
C GLY A 147 -32.22 -16.87 4.07
N PHE A 148 -31.65 -17.31 5.18
CA PHE A 148 -32.31 -17.32 6.50
C PHE A 148 -31.91 -16.11 7.35
N VAL A 149 -32.88 -15.66 8.15
CA VAL A 149 -32.76 -14.46 8.97
C VAL A 149 -32.99 -14.81 10.43
N MET A 150 -32.04 -14.46 11.30
CA MET A 150 -32.20 -14.63 12.75
C MET A 150 -33.26 -13.66 13.27
N VAL A 151 -34.19 -14.18 14.06
CA VAL A 151 -35.29 -13.39 14.64
C VAL A 151 -35.38 -13.48 16.16
N SER A 152 -34.69 -14.43 16.80
CA SER A 152 -34.51 -14.46 18.25
C SER A 152 -33.28 -15.28 18.61
N GLY A 153 -32.75 -15.05 19.81
CA GLY A 153 -31.54 -15.70 20.33
C GLY A 153 -31.74 -16.25 21.73
N MET A 154 -30.79 -17.07 22.18
CA MET A 154 -30.78 -17.62 23.52
C MET A 154 -29.35 -17.74 24.04
N VAL A 155 -29.18 -17.50 25.34
CA VAL A 155 -27.91 -17.56 26.07
C VAL A 155 -28.13 -18.35 27.36
N TRP A 156 -27.32 -19.38 27.56
CA TRP A 156 -27.22 -20.11 28.82
C TRP A 156 -25.91 -19.74 29.50
N ILE A 157 -25.98 -19.43 30.78
CA ILE A 157 -24.81 -19.15 31.62
C ILE A 157 -24.71 -20.25 32.67
N ASP A 158 -23.53 -20.85 32.83
CA ASP A 158 -23.31 -21.84 33.87
C ASP A 158 -23.39 -21.17 35.27
N PRO A 159 -24.02 -21.80 36.28
CA PRO A 159 -24.16 -21.21 37.61
C PRO A 159 -22.83 -20.81 38.27
N SER A 160 -21.70 -21.45 37.90
CA SER A 160 -20.37 -21.09 38.43
C SER A 160 -19.94 -19.66 38.06
N VAL A 161 -20.41 -19.14 36.92
CA VAL A 161 -20.10 -17.78 36.43
C VAL A 161 -20.66 -16.70 37.35
N LEU A 162 -21.72 -17.00 38.11
CA LEU A 162 -22.27 -16.08 39.12
C LEU A 162 -21.28 -15.79 40.27
N GLY A 163 -20.27 -16.66 40.45
CA GLY A 163 -19.17 -16.46 41.38
C GLY A 163 -17.96 -15.72 40.81
N TYR A 164 -17.91 -15.49 39.48
CA TYR A 164 -16.73 -14.90 38.83
C TYR A 164 -16.54 -13.43 39.22
N PRO A 165 -15.28 -12.93 39.22
CA PRO A 165 -15.00 -11.50 39.27
C PRO A 165 -15.75 -10.75 38.16
N THR A 166 -16.12 -9.49 38.42
CA THR A 166 -16.97 -8.70 37.51
C THR A 166 -16.47 -8.68 36.07
N GLY A 167 -15.16 -8.56 35.84
CA GLY A 167 -14.56 -8.54 34.49
C GLY A 167 -14.68 -9.88 33.77
N ALA A 168 -14.36 -10.99 34.45
CA ALA A 168 -14.49 -12.33 33.86
C ALA A 168 -15.96 -12.70 33.61
N ARG A 169 -16.86 -12.29 34.51
CA ARG A 169 -18.30 -12.43 34.30
C ARG A 169 -18.78 -11.61 33.10
N GLN A 170 -18.31 -10.38 32.94
CA GLN A 170 -18.65 -9.54 31.79
C GLN A 170 -18.17 -10.17 30.49
N HIS A 171 -16.94 -10.71 30.48
CA HIS A 171 -16.38 -11.40 29.31
C HIS A 171 -17.29 -12.53 28.85
N VAL A 172 -17.66 -13.46 29.74
CA VAL A 172 -18.54 -14.60 29.40
C VAL A 172 -19.89 -14.09 28.89
N VAL A 173 -20.52 -13.14 29.60
CA VAL A 173 -21.82 -12.60 29.18
C VAL A 173 -21.77 -11.97 27.79
N GLU A 174 -20.73 -11.20 27.47
CA GLU A 174 -20.60 -10.58 26.14
C GLU A 174 -20.21 -11.59 25.06
N HIS A 175 -19.39 -12.59 25.37
CA HIS A 175 -19.00 -13.67 24.45
C HIS A 175 -20.23 -14.45 23.99
N GLU A 176 -21.06 -14.92 24.93
CA GLU A 176 -22.28 -15.66 24.60
C GLU A 176 -23.33 -14.80 23.90
N LEU A 177 -23.41 -13.51 24.25
CA LEU A 177 -24.24 -12.57 23.49
C LEU A 177 -23.72 -12.39 22.07
N GLY A 178 -22.41 -12.43 21.84
CA GLY A 178 -21.80 -12.47 20.52
C GLY A 178 -22.31 -13.65 19.70
N HIS A 179 -22.29 -14.86 20.26
CA HIS A 179 -22.84 -16.06 19.64
C HIS A 179 -24.34 -15.96 19.38
N ALA A 180 -25.11 -15.48 20.36
CA ALA A 180 -26.55 -15.24 20.18
C ALA A 180 -26.83 -14.25 19.04
N LEU A 181 -25.92 -13.32 18.76
CA LEU A 181 -26.01 -12.36 17.67
C LEU A 181 -25.44 -12.88 16.34
N GLY A 182 -24.81 -14.06 16.31
CA GLY A 182 -24.31 -14.70 15.09
C GLY A 182 -22.80 -14.61 14.87
N LEU A 183 -22.04 -14.07 15.82
CA LEU A 183 -20.58 -14.20 15.81
C LEU A 183 -20.19 -15.67 16.06
N SER A 184 -19.16 -16.11 15.39
CA SER A 184 -18.50 -17.40 15.57
C SER A 184 -17.11 -17.17 16.15
N HIS A 185 -16.46 -18.23 16.61
CA HIS A 185 -15.13 -18.12 17.20
C HIS A 185 -14.11 -17.55 16.22
N HIS A 186 -13.27 -16.65 16.72
CA HIS A 186 -12.13 -16.09 15.99
C HIS A 186 -10.83 -16.29 16.77
N SER A 187 -10.05 -17.29 16.37
CA SER A 187 -8.84 -17.70 17.10
C SER A 187 -7.59 -16.87 16.76
N ALA A 188 -7.62 -16.10 15.67
CA ALA A 188 -6.48 -15.27 15.27
C ALA A 188 -6.48 -13.91 15.99
N THR A 189 -5.32 -13.26 16.04
CA THR A 189 -5.26 -11.87 16.48
C THR A 189 -5.64 -10.94 15.34
N PHE A 190 -6.36 -9.86 15.63
CA PHE A 190 -6.60 -8.74 14.72
C PHE A 190 -6.04 -7.46 15.34
N GLU A 191 -5.33 -6.67 14.53
CA GLU A 191 -4.60 -5.48 15.00
C GLU A 191 -3.67 -5.75 16.22
N GLY A 192 -3.12 -6.96 16.28
CA GLY A 192 -2.19 -7.39 17.34
C GLY A 192 -2.85 -7.83 18.64
N ARG A 193 -4.18 -7.99 18.68
CA ARG A 193 -4.92 -8.42 19.88
C ARG A 193 -5.83 -9.61 19.60
N TYR A 194 -6.01 -10.47 20.58
CA TYR A 194 -7.09 -11.46 20.56
C TYR A 194 -8.44 -10.74 20.69
N GLN A 195 -9.44 -11.29 20.03
CA GLN A 195 -10.80 -10.77 20.05
C GLN A 195 -11.60 -11.39 21.20
N LEU A 196 -12.74 -10.82 21.56
CA LEU A 196 -13.61 -11.37 22.59
C LEU A 196 -14.09 -12.77 22.21
N MET A 197 -14.39 -13.00 20.93
CA MET A 197 -14.82 -14.29 20.41
C MET A 197 -13.68 -15.30 20.24
N HIS A 198 -12.52 -15.09 20.87
CA HIS A 198 -11.48 -16.12 20.87
C HIS A 198 -11.97 -17.32 21.69
N PRO A 199 -11.89 -18.57 21.17
CA PRO A 199 -12.44 -19.73 21.85
C PRO A 199 -11.82 -19.90 23.24
N SER A 200 -10.49 -19.88 23.35
CA SER A 200 -9.80 -20.25 24.59
C SER A 200 -9.00 -19.15 25.31
N ARG A 201 -9.30 -17.86 25.09
CA ARG A 201 -8.52 -16.75 25.68
C ARG A 201 -9.43 -15.69 26.27
N TYR A 202 -9.13 -15.29 27.50
CA TYR A 202 -9.88 -14.29 28.27
C TYR A 202 -9.23 -12.90 28.28
N ASP A 203 -8.26 -12.67 27.38
CA ASP A 203 -7.42 -11.47 27.38
C ASP A 203 -8.18 -10.20 26.95
N ALA A 204 -9.28 -10.37 26.20
CA ALA A 204 -10.17 -9.30 25.75
C ALA A 204 -11.33 -9.13 26.75
N PRO A 205 -11.41 -8.03 27.53
CA PRO A 205 -12.45 -7.85 28.54
C PRO A 205 -13.82 -7.45 27.97
N THR A 206 -13.89 -7.16 26.66
CA THR A 206 -15.10 -6.75 25.92
C THR A 206 -14.87 -6.91 24.41
N PHE A 207 -15.90 -6.63 23.59
CA PHE A 207 -15.79 -6.65 22.13
C PHE A 207 -14.64 -5.77 21.62
N GLU A 208 -13.71 -6.37 20.87
CA GLU A 208 -12.57 -5.71 20.25
C GLU A 208 -12.88 -5.32 18.78
N SER A 209 -11.92 -4.71 18.08
CA SER A 209 -12.15 -4.11 16.75
C SER A 209 -12.66 -5.11 15.70
N GLY A 210 -12.18 -6.34 15.73
CA GLY A 210 -12.66 -7.44 14.89
C GLY A 210 -14.10 -7.85 15.22
N ASP A 211 -14.42 -8.10 16.50
CA ASP A 211 -15.78 -8.45 16.92
C ASP A 211 -16.79 -7.34 16.53
N ILE A 212 -16.40 -6.08 16.71
CA ILE A 212 -17.20 -4.91 16.32
C ILE A 212 -17.47 -4.90 14.80
N ASN A 213 -16.49 -5.30 13.98
CA ASN A 213 -16.67 -5.42 12.54
C ASN A 213 -17.70 -6.51 12.21
N GLY A 214 -17.62 -7.67 12.87
CA GLY A 214 -18.57 -8.77 12.70
C GLY A 214 -19.99 -8.38 13.11
N LEU A 215 -20.13 -7.72 14.27
CA LEU A 215 -21.42 -7.20 14.74
C LEU A 215 -22.03 -6.17 13.78
N ARG A 216 -21.21 -5.33 13.14
CA ARG A 216 -21.70 -4.38 12.12
C ARG A 216 -22.00 -5.05 10.79
N ALA A 217 -21.34 -6.14 10.44
CA ALA A 217 -21.68 -6.95 9.28
C ALA A 217 -23.07 -7.61 9.45
N LEU A 218 -23.35 -8.11 10.65
CA LEU A 218 -24.61 -8.77 11.01
C LEU A 218 -25.74 -7.79 11.30
N HIS A 219 -25.42 -6.62 11.85
CA HIS A 219 -26.36 -5.55 12.23
C HIS A 219 -25.92 -4.22 11.59
N PRO A 220 -26.06 -4.10 10.27
CA PRO A 220 -25.59 -2.94 9.53
C PRO A 220 -26.34 -1.68 9.95
N ARG A 221 -25.59 -0.59 10.12
CA ARG A 221 -26.13 0.77 10.21
C ARG A 221 -25.35 1.69 9.28
N PRO A 222 -25.97 2.78 8.81
CA PRO A 222 -25.23 3.84 8.16
C PRO A 222 -23.98 4.25 8.95
N PRO A 223 -22.78 4.21 8.36
CA PRO A 223 -21.58 4.75 8.98
C PRO A 223 -21.71 6.25 9.28
N ALA A 224 -20.86 6.77 10.17
CA ALA A 224 -20.94 8.19 10.56
C ALA A 224 -20.76 9.16 9.40
N ASN A 225 -20.04 8.75 8.35
CA ASN A 225 -19.81 9.49 7.12
C ASN A 225 -20.58 8.94 5.92
N ASP A 226 -21.71 8.27 6.17
CA ASP A 226 -22.63 7.79 5.14
C ASP A 226 -23.25 8.95 4.35
N ALA A 227 -23.69 9.99 5.05
CA ALA A 227 -24.25 11.17 4.42
C ALA A 227 -23.15 12.12 3.93
N PHE A 228 -23.31 12.68 2.73
CA PHE A 228 -22.46 13.72 2.14
C PHE A 228 -22.21 14.89 3.10
N ALA A 229 -23.25 15.30 3.83
CA ALA A 229 -23.17 16.40 4.80
C ALA A 229 -22.31 16.05 6.02
N ALA A 230 -22.18 14.75 6.35
CA ALA A 230 -21.40 14.21 7.45
C ALA A 230 -20.01 13.69 7.01
N ALA A 231 -19.58 14.05 5.78
CA ALA A 231 -18.30 13.61 5.24
C ALA A 231 -17.13 13.86 6.19
N THR A 232 -16.33 12.83 6.44
CA THR A 232 -15.18 12.92 7.35
C THR A 232 -14.05 13.73 6.72
N ASN A 233 -13.49 14.69 7.45
CA ASN A 233 -12.35 15.48 6.98
C ASN A 233 -11.03 14.73 7.18
N ILE A 234 -10.30 14.47 6.10
CA ILE A 234 -9.02 13.77 6.11
C ILE A 234 -7.86 14.68 6.57
N GLY A 235 -8.03 16.00 6.47
CA GLY A 235 -6.99 16.99 6.75
C GLY A 235 -6.05 17.23 5.57
N ALA A 236 -5.48 18.44 5.49
CA ALA A 236 -4.71 18.89 4.31
C ALA A 236 -3.46 18.04 4.01
N ALA A 237 -2.85 17.45 5.04
CA ALA A 237 -1.68 16.56 4.89
C ALA A 237 -2.00 15.22 4.21
N GLY A 238 -3.29 14.91 3.99
CA GLY A 238 -3.72 13.59 3.53
C GLY A 238 -3.49 12.52 4.59
N GLY A 239 -3.45 11.27 4.17
CA GLY A 239 -3.26 10.12 5.08
C GLY A 239 -4.12 8.93 4.68
N VAL A 240 -4.22 7.97 5.59
CA VAL A 240 -5.11 6.80 5.47
C VAL A 240 -6.23 6.93 6.46
N VAL A 241 -7.46 6.77 5.98
CA VAL A 241 -8.64 6.60 6.81
C VAL A 241 -9.24 5.23 6.54
N SER A 242 -9.66 4.53 7.60
CA SER A 242 -10.34 3.23 7.49
C SER A 242 -11.75 3.39 8.02
N GLN A 243 -12.73 2.88 7.28
CA GLN A 243 -14.13 3.00 7.62
C GLN A 243 -14.80 1.63 7.48
N VAL A 244 -15.51 1.22 8.53
CA VAL A 244 -16.44 0.08 8.44
C VAL A 244 -17.68 0.57 7.70
N ALA A 245 -17.90 0.06 6.50
CA ALA A 245 -18.95 0.50 5.57
C ALA A 245 -20.13 -0.47 5.48
N PHE A 246 -20.24 -1.44 6.38
CA PHE A 246 -21.44 -2.27 6.52
C PHE A 246 -22.65 -1.37 6.81
N GLY A 247 -23.67 -1.42 5.96
CA GLY A 247 -24.87 -0.59 6.08
C GLY A 247 -24.76 0.81 5.49
N ALA A 248 -23.70 1.10 4.72
CA ALA A 248 -23.65 2.31 3.92
C ALA A 248 -24.86 2.39 2.96
N THR A 249 -25.40 3.59 2.80
CA THR A 249 -26.57 3.86 1.98
C THR A 249 -26.24 4.86 0.89
N ARG A 250 -27.13 4.93 -0.10
CA ARG A 250 -27.04 5.91 -1.18
C ARG A 250 -28.04 7.03 -0.91
N GLU A 251 -27.57 8.27 -0.96
CA GLU A 251 -28.44 9.43 -0.76
C GLU A 251 -29.25 9.77 -2.02
N ALA A 252 -30.43 10.38 -1.83
CA ALA A 252 -31.20 10.91 -2.94
C ALA A 252 -30.42 12.02 -3.67
N GLY A 253 -30.21 11.85 -4.97
CA GLY A 253 -29.41 12.79 -5.79
C GLY A 253 -27.93 12.45 -5.84
N GLU A 254 -27.48 11.40 -5.16
CA GLU A 254 -26.11 10.90 -5.24
C GLU A 254 -25.76 10.38 -6.63
N PRO A 255 -24.68 10.88 -7.27
CA PRO A 255 -24.22 10.38 -8.56
C PRO A 255 -23.81 8.90 -8.49
N ALA A 256 -23.85 8.21 -9.63
CA ALA A 256 -23.16 6.91 -9.74
C ALA A 256 -21.64 7.16 -9.69
N HIS A 257 -20.93 6.45 -8.81
CA HIS A 257 -19.48 6.55 -8.70
C HIS A 257 -18.84 5.61 -9.72
N GLY A 258 -18.03 6.15 -10.65
CA GLY A 258 -17.38 5.33 -11.69
C GLY A 258 -18.35 4.60 -12.63
N GLY A 259 -19.62 5.00 -12.70
CA GLY A 259 -20.66 4.29 -13.48
C GLY A 259 -21.36 3.16 -12.72
N PHE A 260 -20.92 2.83 -11.50
CA PHE A 260 -21.56 1.86 -10.63
C PHE A 260 -22.66 2.55 -9.82
N GLY A 261 -23.89 2.03 -9.95
CA GLY A 261 -25.05 2.52 -9.23
C GLY A 261 -25.57 1.48 -8.25
N ALA A 262 -25.72 1.93 -6.99
CA ALA A 262 -26.32 1.25 -5.84
C ALA A 262 -25.42 0.22 -5.11
N GLY A 263 -24.45 0.73 -4.33
CA GLY A 263 -23.78 -0.02 -3.27
C GLY A 263 -23.89 0.62 -1.89
N GLY A 264 -23.73 1.94 -1.81
CA GLY A 264 -23.83 2.72 -0.58
C GLY A 264 -22.46 3.31 -0.26
N SER A 265 -22.34 4.63 -0.31
CA SER A 265 -21.04 5.30 -0.30
C SER A 265 -20.70 5.88 1.07
N VAL A 266 -19.40 5.95 1.34
CA VAL A 266 -18.87 6.75 2.45
C VAL A 266 -18.17 7.98 1.91
N TRP A 267 -18.40 9.11 2.57
CA TRP A 267 -17.93 10.41 2.11
C TRP A 267 -16.77 10.96 2.93
N TYR A 268 -15.86 11.61 2.22
CA TYR A 268 -14.75 12.35 2.79
C TYR A 268 -14.64 13.75 2.21
N THR A 269 -14.06 14.66 2.99
CA THR A 269 -13.64 15.99 2.54
C THR A 269 -12.13 16.11 2.64
N TRP A 270 -11.54 16.79 1.66
CA TRP A 270 -10.12 17.10 1.65
C TRP A 270 -9.87 18.42 0.92
N THR A 271 -9.13 19.33 1.55
CA THR A 271 -8.73 20.62 0.95
C THR A 271 -7.29 20.53 0.48
N ALA A 272 -7.05 20.79 -0.80
CA ALA A 272 -5.73 20.64 -1.39
C ALA A 272 -4.74 21.66 -0.81
N PRO A 273 -3.60 21.22 -0.22
CA PRO A 273 -2.60 22.13 0.33
C PRO A 273 -1.78 22.84 -0.77
N SER A 274 -1.74 22.28 -1.97
CA SER A 274 -0.95 22.74 -3.11
C SER A 274 -1.66 22.39 -4.43
N THR A 275 -1.34 23.12 -5.50
CA THR A 275 -1.79 22.79 -6.86
C THR A 275 -0.87 21.71 -7.45
N GLY A 276 -1.44 20.66 -8.01
CA GLY A 276 -0.71 19.53 -8.59
C GLY A 276 -1.63 18.34 -8.87
N VAL A 277 -1.11 17.11 -8.85
CA VAL A 277 -1.92 15.89 -8.98
C VAL A 277 -1.97 15.16 -7.64
N VAL A 278 -3.18 14.92 -7.11
CA VAL A 278 -3.39 14.09 -5.92
C VAL A 278 -3.52 12.63 -6.34
N GLU A 279 -2.91 11.71 -5.58
CA GLU A 279 -3.20 10.29 -5.70
C GLU A 279 -4.19 9.87 -4.61
N ILE A 280 -5.29 9.23 -5.03
CA ILE A 280 -6.28 8.65 -4.13
C ILE A 280 -6.35 7.15 -4.45
N ASN A 281 -6.20 6.29 -3.46
CA ASN A 281 -6.36 4.86 -3.66
C ASN A 281 -7.01 4.17 -2.46
N THR A 282 -7.57 2.99 -2.72
CA THR A 282 -8.27 2.18 -1.72
C THR A 282 -7.55 0.86 -1.42
N ALA A 283 -6.26 0.79 -1.74
CA ALA A 283 -5.46 -0.42 -1.55
C ALA A 283 -5.50 -0.88 -0.09
N GLY A 284 -5.74 -2.18 0.09
CA GLY A 284 -5.94 -2.78 1.40
C GLY A 284 -7.38 -2.69 1.92
N SER A 285 -8.35 -2.20 1.15
CA SER A 285 -9.77 -2.39 1.48
C SER A 285 -10.17 -3.85 1.38
N ASP A 286 -11.27 -4.19 2.04
CA ASP A 286 -11.97 -5.46 1.81
C ASP A 286 -12.81 -5.35 0.53
N GLY A 287 -12.84 -6.43 -0.24
CA GLY A 287 -13.64 -6.50 -1.46
C GLY A 287 -13.12 -5.61 -2.60
N ASP A 288 -13.96 -5.45 -3.62
CA ASP A 288 -13.71 -4.61 -4.79
C ASP A 288 -14.32 -3.22 -4.56
N THR A 289 -13.59 -2.15 -4.87
CA THR A 289 -13.97 -0.78 -4.52
C THR A 289 -14.18 0.09 -5.75
N VAL A 290 -14.91 1.19 -5.59
CA VAL A 290 -14.93 2.31 -6.53
C VAL A 290 -14.67 3.62 -5.78
N VAL A 291 -13.90 4.51 -6.39
CA VAL A 291 -13.64 5.86 -5.86
C VAL A 291 -14.06 6.92 -6.86
N ALA A 292 -14.67 8.00 -6.37
CA ALA A 292 -14.99 9.17 -7.17
C ALA A 292 -14.69 10.47 -6.41
N VAL A 293 -14.18 11.46 -7.14
CA VAL A 293 -13.77 12.76 -6.62
C VAL A 293 -14.59 13.86 -7.27
N TYR A 294 -15.15 14.73 -6.45
CA TYR A 294 -16.05 15.80 -6.86
C TYR A 294 -15.63 17.15 -6.30
N THR A 295 -16.12 18.21 -6.93
CA THR A 295 -16.28 19.53 -6.32
C THR A 295 -17.77 19.85 -6.17
N GLY A 296 -18.12 20.74 -5.24
CA GLY A 296 -19.51 21.15 -5.00
C GLY A 296 -19.88 21.14 -3.52
N GLY A 297 -20.98 21.83 -3.20
CA GLY A 297 -21.44 22.06 -1.82
C GLY A 297 -22.59 21.16 -1.37
N SER A 298 -23.25 20.45 -2.27
CA SER A 298 -24.37 19.55 -1.96
C SER A 298 -24.41 18.36 -2.92
N VAL A 299 -24.92 17.22 -2.44
CA VAL A 299 -24.94 15.93 -3.17
C VAL A 299 -25.59 16.03 -4.56
N GLY A 300 -26.67 16.80 -4.71
CA GLY A 300 -27.38 16.98 -5.98
C GLY A 300 -26.77 18.02 -6.95
N SER A 301 -25.62 18.62 -6.62
CA SER A 301 -24.96 19.64 -7.45
C SER A 301 -23.46 19.40 -7.62
N LEU A 302 -23.02 18.15 -7.46
CA LEU A 302 -21.61 17.78 -7.58
C LEU A 302 -21.13 17.82 -9.03
N THR A 303 -19.92 18.35 -9.22
CA THR A 303 -19.17 18.27 -10.48
C THR A 303 -18.11 17.19 -10.34
N LEU A 304 -18.18 16.15 -11.16
CA LEU A 304 -17.20 15.07 -11.19
C LEU A 304 -15.84 15.61 -11.67
N VAL A 305 -14.80 15.32 -10.91
CA VAL A 305 -13.40 15.60 -11.28
C VAL A 305 -12.74 14.34 -11.84
N GLY A 306 -13.03 13.18 -11.26
CA GLY A 306 -12.56 11.88 -11.77
C GLY A 306 -13.13 10.73 -10.95
N ALA A 307 -13.18 9.54 -11.53
CA ALA A 307 -13.60 8.32 -10.84
C ALA A 307 -12.85 7.11 -11.42
N ASN A 308 -12.71 6.06 -10.61
CA ASN A 308 -12.06 4.81 -10.99
C ASN A 308 -12.56 3.65 -10.12
N ASP A 309 -12.69 2.48 -10.71
CA ASP A 309 -13.00 1.20 -10.05
C ASP A 309 -11.72 0.37 -9.84
N ASP A 310 -10.95 0.13 -10.91
CA ASP A 310 -9.78 -0.75 -10.85
C ASP A 310 -8.44 0.00 -10.93
N GLY A 311 -7.61 -0.12 -9.90
CA GLY A 311 -6.30 0.51 -9.79
C GLY A 311 -5.16 -0.27 -10.44
N ASP A 312 -5.39 -1.54 -10.78
CA ASP A 312 -4.50 -2.43 -11.53
C ASP A 312 -5.33 -3.50 -12.26
N ALA A 313 -5.00 -3.76 -13.53
CA ALA A 313 -5.64 -4.79 -14.35
C ALA A 313 -5.37 -6.24 -13.88
N VAL A 314 -4.36 -6.44 -13.02
CA VAL A 314 -3.93 -7.80 -12.59
C VAL A 314 -4.54 -8.24 -11.25
N LEU A 315 -4.73 -7.30 -10.31
CA LEU A 315 -5.22 -7.58 -8.94
C LEU A 315 -6.57 -6.90 -8.62
N GLY A 316 -7.18 -6.24 -9.62
CA GLY A 316 -8.40 -5.40 -9.63
C GLY A 316 -9.44 -5.67 -8.54
N ARG A 317 -9.16 -5.17 -7.33
CA ARG A 317 -10.10 -5.12 -6.19
C ARG A 317 -9.94 -3.82 -5.39
N PHE A 318 -9.06 -2.93 -5.83
CA PHE A 318 -8.89 -1.62 -5.22
C PHE A 318 -8.86 -0.60 -6.34
N SER A 319 -9.36 0.59 -6.06
CA SER A 319 -9.34 1.71 -6.98
C SER A 319 -8.12 2.57 -6.77
N ARG A 320 -7.62 3.17 -7.85
CA ARG A 320 -6.59 4.19 -7.81
C ARG A 320 -6.92 5.28 -8.80
N LEU A 321 -6.89 6.51 -8.34
CA LEU A 321 -7.23 7.69 -9.12
C LEU A 321 -6.15 8.76 -8.96
N LEU A 322 -5.73 9.34 -10.08
CA LEU A 322 -4.81 10.47 -10.14
C LEU A 322 -5.59 11.68 -10.67
N VAL A 323 -5.74 12.72 -9.85
CA VAL A 323 -6.63 13.86 -10.17
C VAL A 323 -5.86 15.17 -10.10
N PRO A 324 -5.97 16.05 -11.11
CA PRO A 324 -5.45 17.41 -11.01
C PRO A 324 -6.27 18.21 -9.98
N VAL A 325 -5.57 18.88 -9.08
CA VAL A 325 -6.17 19.65 -7.98
C VAL A 325 -5.57 21.04 -7.88
N THR A 326 -6.39 21.98 -7.42
CA THR A 326 -6.00 23.38 -7.21
C THR A 326 -5.93 23.69 -5.72
N GLN A 327 -4.85 24.32 -5.29
CA GLN A 327 -4.65 24.75 -3.89
C GLN A 327 -5.87 25.48 -3.33
N GLY A 328 -6.26 25.13 -2.10
CA GLY A 328 -7.37 25.76 -1.38
C GLY A 328 -8.77 25.28 -1.80
N THR A 329 -8.89 24.51 -2.88
CA THR A 329 -10.16 23.89 -3.27
C THR A 329 -10.46 22.69 -2.37
N THR A 330 -11.69 22.62 -1.86
CA THR A 330 -12.21 21.45 -1.13
C THR A 330 -12.83 20.46 -2.11
N TYR A 331 -12.30 19.25 -2.08
CA TYR A 331 -12.77 18.10 -2.84
C TYR A 331 -13.61 17.18 -1.94
N ARG A 332 -14.59 16.53 -2.56
CA ARG A 332 -15.47 15.52 -1.96
C ARG A 332 -15.08 14.17 -2.54
N ILE A 333 -14.74 13.22 -1.69
CA ILE A 333 -14.30 11.88 -2.12
C ILE A 333 -15.37 10.90 -1.66
N ALA A 334 -15.98 10.20 -2.61
CA ALA A 334 -16.89 9.10 -2.34
C ALA A 334 -16.14 7.78 -2.57
N VAL A 335 -16.29 6.85 -1.64
CA VAL A 335 -15.79 5.47 -1.78
C VAL A 335 -16.95 4.52 -1.55
N ASP A 336 -17.13 3.58 -2.45
CA ASP A 336 -18.18 2.56 -2.44
C ASP A 336 -17.55 1.20 -2.82
N GLY A 337 -18.27 0.10 -2.65
CA GLY A 337 -17.90 -1.21 -3.18
C GLY A 337 -18.52 -1.46 -4.55
N ALA A 338 -17.76 -2.04 -5.47
CA ALA A 338 -18.28 -2.41 -6.78
C ALA A 338 -19.41 -3.46 -6.61
N GLY A 339 -20.61 -3.15 -7.13
CA GLY A 339 -21.79 -4.02 -6.98
C GLY A 339 -22.42 -4.05 -5.59
N GLY A 340 -22.06 -3.13 -4.69
CA GLY A 340 -22.58 -3.06 -3.32
C GLY A 340 -21.88 -3.93 -2.30
N GLY A 341 -20.65 -4.35 -2.59
CA GLY A 341 -19.76 -4.94 -1.60
C GLY A 341 -19.55 -4.00 -0.42
N SER A 342 -19.79 -4.49 0.81
CA SER A 342 -19.51 -3.73 2.04
C SER A 342 -18.45 -4.45 2.87
N GLY A 343 -17.71 -3.69 3.67
CA GLY A 343 -16.54 -4.18 4.41
C GLY A 343 -15.76 -3.05 5.05
N ILE A 344 -14.49 -3.27 5.39
CA ILE A 344 -13.58 -2.17 5.74
C ILE A 344 -13.07 -1.53 4.46
N LEU A 345 -13.50 -0.29 4.22
CA LEU A 345 -12.98 0.55 3.15
C LEU A 345 -11.82 1.37 3.70
N ARG A 346 -10.64 1.19 3.10
CA ARG A 346 -9.47 2.04 3.35
C ARG A 346 -9.39 3.08 2.25
N THR A 347 -9.20 4.34 2.61
CA THR A 347 -9.02 5.43 1.66
C THR A 347 -7.71 6.14 1.99
N ARG A 348 -6.81 6.16 1.02
CA ARG A 348 -5.56 6.89 1.08
C ARG A 348 -5.65 8.13 0.20
N VAL A 349 -5.29 9.28 0.75
CA VAL A 349 -5.08 10.53 0.01
C VAL A 349 -3.62 10.93 0.13
N VAL A 350 -2.92 10.99 -1.00
CA VAL A 350 -1.53 11.44 -1.11
C VAL A 350 -1.50 12.79 -1.81
N PRO A 351 -1.35 13.90 -1.07
CA PRO A 351 -1.29 15.24 -1.64
C PRO A 351 -0.15 15.42 -2.65
N PRO A 352 -0.26 16.36 -3.60
CA PRO A 352 0.87 16.78 -4.41
C PRO A 352 1.99 17.34 -3.51
N SER A 353 3.21 16.85 -3.70
CA SER A 353 4.42 17.37 -3.05
C SER A 353 5.24 18.19 -4.03
N ARG A 354 5.91 19.24 -3.56
CA ARG A 354 6.80 20.09 -4.37
C ARG A 354 8.14 20.19 -3.67
N SER A 355 8.86 19.10 -3.75
CA SER A 355 10.06 18.84 -2.98
C SER A 355 11.29 19.45 -3.64
N GLY A 356 11.99 20.30 -2.90
CA GLY A 356 13.31 20.77 -3.32
C GLY A 356 14.36 19.74 -2.91
N PHE A 357 15.32 19.52 -3.80
CA PHE A 357 16.35 18.51 -3.62
C PHE A 357 17.48 19.02 -2.73
N THR A 358 17.88 18.21 -1.75
CA THR A 358 19.08 18.42 -0.94
C THR A 358 20.07 17.30 -1.23
N PRO A 359 21.24 17.59 -1.84
CA PRO A 359 22.25 16.58 -2.08
C PRO A 359 22.88 16.13 -0.76
N MET A 360 23.24 14.84 -0.71
CA MET A 360 24.01 14.25 0.38
C MET A 360 25.27 13.61 -0.18
N ARG A 361 26.26 13.43 0.69
CA ARG A 361 27.31 12.44 0.41
C ARG A 361 26.62 11.06 0.37
N PRO A 362 26.91 10.20 -0.63
CA PRO A 362 26.39 8.84 -0.66
C PRO A 362 26.58 8.14 0.70
N THR A 363 25.47 7.75 1.31
CA THR A 363 25.41 7.22 2.68
C THR A 363 24.61 5.92 2.68
N ARG A 364 25.14 4.86 3.29
CA ARG A 364 24.46 3.57 3.33
C ARG A 364 23.29 3.59 4.31
N LEU A 365 22.10 3.30 3.82
CA LEU A 365 20.92 3.04 4.65
C LEU A 365 20.79 1.55 4.96
N VAL A 366 20.97 0.71 3.94
CA VAL A 366 20.83 -0.74 4.07
C VAL A 366 21.97 -1.48 3.36
N ASP A 367 22.52 -2.49 4.03
CA ASP A 367 23.31 -3.56 3.44
C ASP A 367 22.85 -4.90 4.01
N THR A 368 22.07 -5.63 3.22
CA THR A 368 21.58 -6.95 3.64
C THR A 368 22.69 -8.02 3.79
N ARG A 369 23.93 -7.73 3.40
CA ARG A 369 25.06 -8.67 3.50
C ARG A 369 25.74 -8.64 4.85
N ASP A 370 25.75 -7.48 5.51
CA ASP A 370 26.42 -7.27 6.79
C ASP A 370 25.48 -6.91 7.94
N GLY A 371 24.18 -6.72 7.66
CA GLY A 371 23.18 -6.42 8.67
C GLY A 371 22.89 -4.92 8.85
N THR A 372 23.58 -4.04 8.13
CA THR A 372 23.36 -2.59 8.21
C THR A 372 21.93 -2.26 7.81
N GLY A 373 21.17 -1.63 8.71
CA GLY A 373 19.77 -1.21 8.49
C GLY A 373 18.76 -2.35 8.30
N TYR A 374 19.22 -3.59 8.14
CA TYR A 374 18.38 -4.78 7.96
C TYR A 374 19.14 -6.06 8.33
N SER A 375 18.69 -6.79 9.35
CA SER A 375 19.35 -8.01 9.83
C SER A 375 18.77 -9.31 9.25
N GLY A 376 17.75 -9.25 8.39
CA GLY A 376 17.10 -10.45 7.84
C GLY A 376 17.88 -11.17 6.74
N GLY A 377 18.96 -10.58 6.24
CA GLY A 377 19.77 -11.16 5.17
C GLY A 377 19.15 -10.97 3.79
N ARG A 378 19.24 -11.98 2.92
CA ARG A 378 18.72 -11.92 1.54
C ARG A 378 17.21 -11.77 1.55
N ILE A 379 16.70 -10.99 0.61
CA ILE A 379 15.26 -10.75 0.43
C ILE A 379 14.77 -11.41 -0.86
N GLY A 380 13.50 -11.77 -0.92
CA GLY A 380 12.86 -12.33 -2.12
C GLY A 380 12.26 -13.71 -1.89
N GLY A 381 11.22 -14.04 -2.66
CA GLY A 381 10.26 -15.10 -2.33
C GLY A 381 8.91 -14.50 -1.95
N VAL A 382 7.81 -15.22 -2.18
CA VAL A 382 6.46 -14.68 -1.94
C VAL A 382 6.31 -14.22 -0.49
N ALA A 383 6.09 -12.91 -0.29
CA ALA A 383 5.79 -12.17 0.95
C ALA A 383 6.91 -11.36 1.65
N GLU A 384 8.18 -11.44 1.27
CA GLU A 384 9.21 -10.60 1.92
C GLU A 384 9.45 -9.28 1.18
N VAL A 385 9.08 -8.16 1.82
CA VAL A 385 9.35 -6.80 1.35
C VAL A 385 10.28 -6.12 2.34
N LEU A 386 11.43 -5.63 1.86
CA LEU A 386 12.36 -4.85 2.66
C LEU A 386 11.81 -3.43 2.85
N GLN A 387 11.53 -3.06 4.09
CA GLN A 387 11.20 -1.69 4.45
C GLN A 387 12.45 -0.90 4.80
N VAL A 388 12.66 0.23 4.15
CA VAL A 388 13.81 1.10 4.36
C VAL A 388 13.33 2.43 4.94
N GLN A 389 13.77 2.76 6.16
CA GLN A 389 13.52 4.07 6.77
C GLN A 389 14.43 5.13 6.13
N VAL A 390 13.82 6.10 5.44
CA VAL A 390 14.53 7.20 4.78
C VAL A 390 14.41 8.49 5.60
N ALA A 391 13.19 9.04 5.74
CA ALA A 391 12.98 10.26 6.50
C ALA A 391 13.23 9.99 7.99
N GLY A 392 13.89 10.92 8.68
CA GLY A 392 14.30 10.74 10.08
C GLY A 392 15.53 9.84 10.28
N ASN A 393 16.18 9.36 9.22
CA ASN A 393 17.36 8.52 9.28
C ASN A 393 18.62 9.27 8.77
N VAL A 394 19.80 8.96 9.31
CA VAL A 394 21.11 9.51 8.90
C VAL A 394 21.15 11.04 8.63
N GLY A 395 20.39 11.83 9.41
CA GLY A 395 20.31 13.29 9.29
C GLY A 395 19.30 13.81 8.25
N ILE A 396 18.50 12.93 7.65
CA ILE A 396 17.38 13.31 6.77
C ILE A 396 16.21 13.78 7.65
N PRO A 397 15.59 14.94 7.38
CA PRO A 397 14.41 15.40 8.12
C PRO A 397 13.25 14.40 8.05
N THR A 398 12.42 14.34 9.10
CA THR A 398 11.18 13.53 9.10
C THR A 398 10.13 14.05 8.11
N THR A 399 10.31 15.27 7.61
CA THR A 399 9.45 15.93 6.62
C THR A 399 9.81 15.58 5.17
N ALA A 400 10.92 14.87 4.94
CA ALA A 400 11.34 14.49 3.59
C ALA A 400 10.25 13.65 2.90
N ARG A 401 9.90 14.04 1.66
CA ARG A 401 8.84 13.44 0.84
C ARG A 401 9.37 12.70 -0.39
N ALA A 402 10.63 12.92 -0.77
CA ALA A 402 11.29 12.20 -1.85
C ALA A 402 12.59 11.54 -1.37
N ALA A 403 12.86 10.33 -1.86
CA ALA A 403 14.13 9.65 -1.70
C ALA A 403 14.86 9.57 -3.05
N VAL A 404 16.13 9.98 -3.08
CA VAL A 404 17.02 9.78 -4.24
C VAL A 404 18.14 8.85 -3.81
N MET A 405 18.14 7.63 -4.34
CA MET A 405 18.96 6.54 -3.81
C MET A 405 19.57 5.73 -4.94
N ASN A 406 20.81 5.27 -4.75
CA ASN A 406 21.37 4.22 -5.60
C ASN A 406 21.06 2.88 -4.97
N VAL A 407 20.33 2.02 -5.68
CA VAL A 407 19.92 0.69 -5.19
C VAL A 407 20.65 -0.36 -5.99
N THR A 408 21.36 -1.25 -5.29
CA THR A 408 22.17 -2.31 -5.89
C THR A 408 21.64 -3.67 -5.49
N VAL A 409 21.31 -4.50 -6.47
CA VAL A 409 21.11 -5.94 -6.23
C VAL A 409 22.46 -6.64 -6.26
N VAL A 410 22.66 -7.61 -5.37
CA VAL A 410 23.91 -8.36 -5.24
C VAL A 410 23.60 -9.85 -5.20
N ALA A 411 24.19 -10.59 -6.15
CA ALA A 411 24.13 -12.03 -6.27
C ALA A 411 22.69 -12.58 -6.16
N PRO A 412 21.76 -12.21 -7.05
CA PRO A 412 20.42 -12.79 -7.08
C PRO A 412 20.44 -14.27 -7.49
N ASP A 413 19.51 -15.07 -6.97
CA ASP A 413 19.41 -16.52 -7.21
C ASP A 413 19.00 -16.90 -8.63
N ALA A 414 18.22 -16.03 -9.28
CA ALA A 414 17.67 -16.24 -10.60
C ALA A 414 17.50 -14.89 -11.31
N SER A 415 17.25 -14.92 -12.62
CA SER A 415 16.89 -13.72 -13.35
C SER A 415 15.55 -13.15 -12.87
N GLY A 416 15.46 -11.84 -12.74
CA GLY A 416 14.30 -11.18 -12.18
C GLY A 416 14.39 -9.66 -12.24
N TYR A 417 13.66 -9.02 -11.33
CA TYR A 417 13.65 -7.58 -11.19
C TYR A 417 13.51 -7.19 -9.72
N LEU A 418 13.93 -5.96 -9.44
CA LEU A 418 13.72 -5.30 -8.17
C LEU A 418 12.84 -4.07 -8.40
N SER A 419 11.89 -3.84 -7.49
CA SER A 419 11.02 -2.67 -7.50
C SER A 419 11.19 -1.90 -6.20
N VAL A 420 11.38 -0.59 -6.31
CA VAL A 420 11.43 0.35 -5.20
C VAL A 420 10.24 1.28 -5.30
N TYR A 421 9.43 1.33 -4.25
CA TYR A 421 8.15 2.03 -4.26
C TYR A 421 7.81 2.49 -2.83
N PRO A 422 6.91 3.47 -2.64
CA PRO A 422 6.49 3.85 -1.30
C PRO A 422 5.76 2.68 -0.62
N CYS A 423 6.09 2.39 0.65
CA CYS A 423 5.55 1.24 1.39
C CYS A 423 4.04 1.23 1.59
N ASP A 424 3.40 2.34 1.29
CA ASP A 424 1.98 2.54 1.44
C ASP A 424 1.20 2.40 0.12
N SER A 425 1.88 1.91 -0.92
CA SER A 425 1.32 1.55 -2.20
C SER A 425 1.44 0.03 -2.41
N PRO A 426 0.49 -0.62 -3.11
CA PRO A 426 0.69 -2.00 -3.57
C PRO A 426 1.92 -2.09 -4.48
N VAL A 427 2.49 -3.28 -4.63
CA VAL A 427 3.57 -3.51 -5.61
C VAL A 427 2.99 -3.31 -7.00
N LEU A 428 3.16 -2.11 -7.55
CA LEU A 428 2.75 -1.82 -8.92
C LEU A 428 3.71 -2.52 -9.87
N GLY A 429 3.23 -2.94 -11.05
CA GLY A 429 3.99 -3.71 -12.04
C GLY A 429 5.23 -3.03 -12.65
N SER A 430 5.73 -1.93 -12.08
CA SER A 430 6.97 -1.24 -12.47
C SER A 430 8.22 -1.93 -11.91
N SER A 431 9.33 -1.89 -12.64
CA SER A 431 10.62 -2.41 -12.19
C SER A 431 11.62 -1.27 -12.09
N SER A 432 12.31 -1.15 -10.97
CA SER A 432 13.40 -0.18 -10.80
C SER A 432 14.68 -0.66 -11.47
N LEU A 433 15.01 -1.96 -11.39
CA LEU A 433 16.13 -2.55 -12.13
C LEU A 433 15.85 -4.03 -12.45
N ASN A 434 16.54 -4.56 -13.44
CA ASN A 434 16.38 -5.94 -13.94
C ASN A 434 17.72 -6.64 -13.95
N TYR A 435 17.77 -7.88 -13.47
CA TYR A 435 19.01 -8.63 -13.24
C TYR A 435 18.94 -10.06 -13.76
N GLY A 436 20.10 -10.60 -14.12
CA GLY A 436 20.39 -12.02 -14.27
C GLY A 436 20.91 -12.65 -12.98
N ALA A 437 20.91 -13.99 -12.92
CA ALA A 437 21.42 -14.73 -11.76
C ALA A 437 22.91 -14.40 -11.48
N GLY A 438 23.25 -14.18 -10.21
CA GLY A 438 24.61 -13.91 -9.75
C GLY A 438 25.14 -12.50 -10.03
N GLU A 439 24.40 -11.66 -10.73
CA GLU A 439 24.83 -10.31 -11.09
C GLU A 439 24.95 -9.35 -9.89
N THR A 440 25.73 -8.29 -10.08
CA THR A 440 25.76 -7.14 -9.16
C THR A 440 25.59 -5.88 -9.97
N ILE A 441 24.38 -5.31 -9.93
CA ILE A 441 24.01 -4.17 -10.76
C ILE A 441 23.26 -3.12 -9.93
N PRO A 442 23.60 -1.83 -10.10
CA PRO A 442 22.85 -0.74 -9.51
C PRO A 442 21.93 -0.05 -10.52
N ASN A 443 20.93 0.63 -9.99
CA ASN A 443 20.26 1.73 -10.67
C ASN A 443 19.97 2.85 -9.68
N LEU A 444 20.04 4.10 -10.14
CA LEU A 444 19.50 5.22 -9.39
C LEU A 444 17.97 5.14 -9.37
N VAL A 445 17.37 5.44 -8.23
CA VAL A 445 15.94 5.45 -8.02
C VAL A 445 15.55 6.79 -7.39
N VAL A 446 14.50 7.39 -7.95
CA VAL A 446 13.77 8.48 -7.32
C VAL A 446 12.36 7.97 -7.05
N THR A 447 11.86 8.16 -5.83
CA THR A 447 10.46 7.85 -5.51
C THR A 447 10.01 8.67 -4.30
N ARG A 448 8.69 8.78 -4.10
CA ARG A 448 8.16 9.39 -2.88
C ARG A 448 8.35 8.46 -1.68
N THR A 449 8.45 9.03 -0.49
CA THR A 449 8.33 8.25 0.75
C THR A 449 6.86 8.03 1.12
N ASP A 450 6.59 7.00 1.93
CA ASP A 450 5.29 6.86 2.58
C ASP A 450 5.06 7.92 3.67
N GLY A 451 3.87 7.94 4.27
CA GLY A 451 3.52 8.86 5.37
C GLY A 451 4.40 8.73 6.63
N ASN A 452 5.15 7.63 6.77
CA ASN A 452 6.11 7.38 7.86
C ASN A 452 7.57 7.58 7.41
N GLY A 453 7.81 8.10 6.19
CA GLY A 453 9.15 8.35 5.68
C GLY A 453 9.88 7.11 5.14
N ARG A 454 9.17 6.03 4.82
CA ARG A 454 9.75 4.77 4.35
C ARG A 454 9.58 4.56 2.86
N VAL A 455 10.45 3.72 2.30
CA VAL A 455 10.32 3.13 0.97
C VAL A 455 10.46 1.62 1.09
N CYS A 456 9.82 0.89 0.20
CA CYS A 456 9.79 -0.56 0.18
C CYS A 456 10.54 -1.08 -1.03
N VAL A 457 11.26 -2.17 -0.83
CA VAL A 457 12.03 -2.86 -1.87
C VAL A 457 11.53 -4.30 -1.99
N TYR A 458 11.03 -4.62 -3.17
CA TYR A 458 10.62 -5.96 -3.56
C TYR A 458 11.66 -6.55 -4.53
N SER A 459 11.96 -7.84 -4.39
CA SER A 459 12.80 -8.60 -5.31
C SER A 459 12.09 -9.87 -5.77
N LYS A 460 12.03 -10.10 -7.08
CA LYS A 460 11.40 -11.29 -7.66
C LYS A 460 12.11 -12.59 -7.28
N ALA A 461 13.42 -12.57 -7.18
CA ALA A 461 14.24 -13.71 -6.75
C ALA A 461 15.03 -13.34 -5.48
N GLY A 462 15.43 -14.36 -4.71
CA GLY A 462 16.27 -14.21 -3.53
C GLY A 462 17.57 -13.47 -3.88
N ALA A 463 17.85 -12.36 -3.22
CA ALA A 463 19.01 -11.52 -3.50
C ALA A 463 19.44 -10.72 -2.27
N HIS A 464 20.71 -10.35 -2.21
CA HIS A 464 21.12 -9.25 -1.34
C HIS A 464 20.79 -7.92 -2.02
N VAL A 465 20.41 -6.93 -1.21
CA VAL A 465 20.19 -5.54 -1.62
C VAL A 465 21.06 -4.61 -0.80
N VAL A 466 21.58 -3.57 -1.47
CA VAL A 466 22.28 -2.43 -0.87
C VAL A 466 21.54 -1.16 -1.27
N VAL A 467 21.27 -0.28 -0.32
CA VAL A 467 20.59 1.00 -0.54
C VAL A 467 21.48 2.12 -0.01
N ASP A 468 21.99 2.94 -0.92
CA ASP A 468 22.80 4.11 -0.61
C ASP A 468 22.01 5.39 -0.96
N ILE A 469 21.68 6.23 0.04
CA ILE A 469 21.01 7.52 -0.19
C ILE A 469 22.00 8.55 -0.71
N VAL A 470 21.63 9.28 -1.77
CA VAL A 470 22.46 10.36 -2.36
C VAL A 470 21.83 11.74 -2.23
N GLY A 471 20.56 11.80 -1.84
CA GLY A 471 19.86 13.02 -1.47
C GLY A 471 18.39 12.76 -1.18
N TYR A 472 17.69 13.80 -0.75
CA TYR A 472 16.26 13.74 -0.44
C TYR A 472 15.55 14.98 -0.95
N GLY A 473 14.24 14.86 -1.14
CA GLY A 473 13.36 15.98 -1.45
C GLY A 473 12.53 16.39 -0.24
N ASP A 474 12.40 17.69 0.00
CA ASP A 474 11.60 18.25 1.08
C ASP A 474 10.81 19.47 0.60
N ASP A 475 9.53 19.57 0.98
CA ASP A 475 8.63 20.63 0.47
C ASP A 475 8.97 22.02 1.03
N SER A 476 9.71 22.10 2.13
CA SER A 476 10.07 23.36 2.80
C SER A 476 11.46 23.88 2.46
N SER A 477 12.29 23.09 1.77
CA SER A 477 13.71 23.38 1.56
C SER A 477 14.26 22.80 0.24
N GLY A 478 15.57 22.89 0.02
CA GLY A 478 16.26 22.30 -1.14
C GLY A 478 16.26 23.16 -2.42
N SER A 479 16.93 22.64 -3.45
CA SER A 479 17.12 23.27 -4.76
C SER A 479 16.24 22.65 -5.84
N ASP A 480 16.04 23.39 -6.92
CA ASP A 480 15.19 23.02 -8.05
C ASP A 480 16.02 22.35 -9.14
N TYR A 481 15.39 21.53 -9.98
CA TYR A 481 16.04 20.86 -11.09
C TYR A 481 16.03 21.73 -12.34
N VAL A 482 17.17 21.80 -13.03
CA VAL A 482 17.32 22.45 -14.33
C VAL A 482 17.74 21.40 -15.35
N PRO A 483 16.87 21.06 -16.32
CA PRO A 483 17.22 20.11 -17.37
C PRO A 483 18.27 20.70 -18.33
N LEU A 484 19.04 19.82 -18.97
CA LEU A 484 19.98 20.17 -20.02
C LEU A 484 19.84 19.23 -21.21
N GLN A 485 20.18 19.73 -22.40
CA GLN A 485 20.53 18.85 -23.50
C GLN A 485 21.77 18.03 -23.11
N PRO A 486 21.75 16.70 -23.24
CA PRO A 486 22.87 15.86 -22.80
C PRO A 486 24.20 16.31 -23.41
N ALA A 487 25.17 16.64 -22.55
CA ALA A 487 26.46 17.17 -22.97
C ALA A 487 27.63 16.35 -22.39
N ARG A 488 28.58 15.97 -23.24
CA ARG A 488 29.77 15.21 -22.84
C ARG A 488 30.80 16.10 -22.17
N ILE A 489 31.13 15.79 -20.90
CA ILE A 489 32.18 16.49 -20.14
C ILE A 489 33.41 15.63 -19.89
N LEU A 490 33.32 14.32 -20.11
CA LEU A 490 34.45 13.39 -20.08
C LEU A 490 34.26 12.25 -21.07
N ASP A 491 35.31 11.94 -21.84
CA ASP A 491 35.49 10.64 -22.48
C ASP A 491 36.96 10.25 -22.48
N THR A 492 37.30 9.38 -21.53
CA THR A 492 38.69 8.93 -21.35
C THR A 492 39.23 8.07 -22.49
N ARG A 493 38.40 7.69 -23.47
CA ARG A 493 38.84 6.87 -24.61
C ARG A 493 39.53 7.71 -25.68
N ASN A 494 39.18 8.99 -25.78
CA ASN A 494 39.63 9.88 -26.86
C ASN A 494 40.01 11.29 -26.38
N GLY A 495 39.80 11.65 -25.11
CA GLY A 495 40.13 12.97 -24.58
C GLY A 495 39.02 14.01 -24.68
N ALA A 496 37.82 13.66 -25.13
CA ALA A 496 36.73 14.63 -25.23
C ALA A 496 36.33 15.18 -23.85
N GLY A 497 35.98 16.47 -23.80
CA GLY A 497 35.67 17.18 -22.57
C GLY A 497 36.94 17.56 -21.80
N ALA A 498 37.15 16.95 -20.63
CA ALA A 498 38.24 17.27 -19.71
C ALA A 498 39.67 16.84 -20.16
N GLY A 499 39.88 16.50 -21.44
CA GLY A 499 41.22 16.33 -22.03
C GLY A 499 41.96 15.03 -21.68
N ARG A 500 41.43 14.21 -20.75
CA ARG A 500 42.05 12.92 -20.40
C ARG A 500 41.76 11.87 -21.46
N SER A 501 42.78 11.29 -22.09
CA SER A 501 42.65 10.24 -23.13
C SER A 501 43.17 8.87 -22.68
N THR A 502 43.32 8.66 -21.38
CA THR A 502 43.77 7.41 -20.77
C THR A 502 42.79 6.95 -19.69
N PRO A 503 42.69 5.63 -19.42
CA PRO A 503 41.79 5.13 -18.37
C PRO A 503 42.18 5.69 -17.01
N LEU A 504 41.23 5.73 -16.08
CA LEU A 504 41.55 5.85 -14.65
C LEU A 504 42.21 4.53 -14.22
N ARG A 505 43.26 4.61 -13.41
CA ARG A 505 43.99 3.46 -12.90
C ARG A 505 43.31 2.86 -11.67
N ALA A 506 43.56 1.58 -11.42
CA ALA A 506 43.11 0.92 -10.21
C ALA A 506 43.56 1.69 -8.96
N GLY A 507 42.62 2.02 -8.08
CA GLY A 507 42.89 2.79 -6.87
C GLY A 507 42.91 4.32 -7.08
N GLU A 508 42.86 4.81 -8.31
CA GLU A 508 42.94 6.23 -8.63
C GLU A 508 41.67 6.97 -8.24
N THR A 509 41.82 8.18 -7.69
CA THR A 509 40.74 9.17 -7.57
C THR A 509 41.08 10.37 -8.45
N TRP A 510 40.14 10.77 -9.30
CA TRP A 510 40.28 11.91 -10.18
C TRP A 510 39.25 12.99 -9.87
N MET A 511 39.66 14.26 -9.93
CA MET A 511 38.79 15.41 -9.71
C MET A 511 38.30 15.93 -11.08
N LEU A 512 37.00 15.84 -11.32
CA LEU A 512 36.36 16.31 -12.54
C LEU A 512 35.61 17.62 -12.25
N ARG A 513 35.88 18.65 -13.06
CA ARG A 513 35.10 19.89 -13.03
C ARG A 513 33.77 19.67 -13.74
N VAL A 514 32.67 19.97 -13.06
CA VAL A 514 31.31 19.85 -13.58
C VAL A 514 30.64 21.22 -13.66
N GLY A 515 30.69 22.00 -12.58
CA GLY A 515 30.19 23.38 -12.56
C GLY A 515 30.91 24.25 -13.60
N GLY A 516 30.12 24.93 -14.43
CA GLY A 516 30.61 25.74 -15.55
C GLY A 516 30.94 24.94 -16.82
N THR A 517 30.62 23.64 -16.88
CA THR A 517 30.89 22.78 -18.05
C THR A 517 29.61 22.14 -18.55
N GLY A 518 29.52 21.88 -19.86
CA GLY A 518 28.38 21.15 -20.44
C GLY A 518 27.00 21.79 -20.18
N GLY A 519 26.94 23.10 -19.89
CA GLY A 519 25.70 23.81 -19.54
C GLY A 519 25.37 23.86 -18.05
N VAL A 520 26.11 23.14 -17.19
CA VAL A 520 25.90 23.17 -15.73
C VAL A 520 26.32 24.53 -15.18
N ALA A 521 25.45 25.18 -14.41
CA ALA A 521 25.75 26.47 -13.79
C ALA A 521 26.93 26.37 -12.80
N GLN A 522 27.73 27.43 -12.71
CA GLN A 522 28.88 27.45 -11.80
C GLN A 522 28.48 27.38 -10.31
N GLY A 523 27.28 27.88 -9.96
CA GLY A 523 26.71 27.83 -8.61
C GLY A 523 25.77 26.64 -8.37
N ALA A 524 25.76 25.62 -9.23
CA ALA A 524 24.94 24.43 -9.01
C ALA A 524 25.37 23.70 -7.73
N VAL A 525 24.39 23.21 -6.96
CA VAL A 525 24.65 22.47 -5.71
C VAL A 525 24.81 20.96 -5.95
N ALA A 526 24.27 20.46 -7.05
CA ALA A 526 24.40 19.07 -7.48
C ALA A 526 24.29 18.96 -9.00
N ALA A 527 24.84 17.89 -9.57
CA ALA A 527 24.75 17.57 -10.99
C ALA A 527 24.10 16.20 -11.20
N VAL A 528 23.38 16.08 -12.31
CA VAL A 528 22.78 14.84 -12.80
C VAL A 528 23.58 14.39 -14.02
N MET A 529 24.27 13.25 -13.88
CA MET A 529 25.28 12.78 -14.82
C MET A 529 25.01 11.33 -15.19
N ASN A 530 25.00 10.98 -16.47
CA ASN A 530 25.11 9.58 -16.87
C ASN A 530 26.60 9.18 -16.89
N VAL A 531 27.00 8.28 -15.99
CA VAL A 531 28.39 7.82 -15.86
C VAL A 531 28.49 6.41 -16.44
N THR A 532 29.31 6.24 -17.48
CA THR A 532 29.49 4.96 -18.16
C THR A 532 30.90 4.42 -17.96
N ALA A 533 31.01 3.23 -17.37
CA ALA A 533 32.24 2.44 -17.39
C ALA A 533 32.31 1.61 -18.66
N THR A 534 33.47 1.57 -19.31
CA THR A 534 33.68 0.80 -20.54
C THR A 534 35.13 0.34 -20.66
N ARG A 535 35.35 -0.65 -21.53
CA ARG A 535 36.68 -1.21 -21.85
C ARG A 535 37.48 -1.68 -20.62
N SER A 536 36.80 -2.03 -19.52
CA SER A 536 37.46 -2.62 -18.35
C SER A 536 37.90 -4.05 -18.65
N GLN A 537 39.07 -4.44 -18.16
CA GLN A 537 39.58 -5.82 -18.27
C GLN A 537 39.20 -6.69 -17.06
N ARG A 538 38.67 -6.09 -15.99
CA ARG A 538 38.30 -6.76 -14.73
C ARG A 538 36.96 -6.24 -14.24
N ALA A 539 36.24 -7.05 -13.47
CA ALA A 539 35.07 -6.57 -12.76
C ALA A 539 35.49 -5.52 -11.71
N GLY A 540 34.64 -4.52 -11.50
CA GLY A 540 34.95 -3.41 -10.61
C GLY A 540 33.77 -2.49 -10.38
N TYR A 541 34.04 -1.37 -9.73
CA TYR A 541 33.06 -0.33 -9.46
C TYR A 541 33.70 1.06 -9.56
N VAL A 542 32.83 2.05 -9.72
CA VAL A 542 33.17 3.47 -9.66
C VAL A 542 32.37 4.11 -8.54
N THR A 543 32.99 5.03 -7.81
CA THR A 543 32.32 5.87 -6.80
C THR A 543 32.44 7.33 -7.22
N VAL A 544 31.33 8.07 -7.19
CA VAL A 544 31.27 9.50 -7.48
C VAL A 544 30.72 10.23 -6.26
N TRP A 545 31.38 11.32 -5.85
CA TRP A 545 30.99 12.09 -4.67
C TRP A 545 31.52 13.55 -4.74
N PRO A 546 30.96 14.48 -3.95
CA PRO A 546 31.53 15.83 -3.83
C PRO A 546 32.93 15.81 -3.19
N CYS A 547 33.92 16.46 -3.83
CA CYS A 547 35.34 16.34 -3.46
C CYS A 547 35.69 16.88 -2.07
N ASN A 548 34.87 17.74 -1.48
CA ASN A 548 35.03 18.26 -0.12
C ASN A 548 34.64 17.25 0.98
N HIS A 549 34.32 16.01 0.62
CA HIS A 549 34.05 14.93 1.56
C HIS A 549 34.99 13.74 1.37
N GLN A 550 35.16 12.96 2.44
CA GLN A 550 35.83 11.66 2.35
C GLN A 550 35.07 10.72 1.43
N ARG A 551 35.82 9.89 0.68
CA ARG A 551 35.28 8.90 -0.24
C ARG A 551 34.31 7.95 0.50
N PRO A 552 33.05 7.83 0.07
CA PRO A 552 32.12 6.87 0.64
C PRO A 552 32.45 5.43 0.23
N THR A 553 31.89 4.46 0.96
CA THR A 553 31.96 3.04 0.60
C THR A 553 30.90 2.63 -0.43
N ALA A 554 29.97 3.53 -0.75
CA ALA A 554 28.95 3.37 -1.78
C ALA A 554 29.58 3.31 -3.17
N ALA A 555 29.11 2.37 -4.00
CA ALA A 555 29.40 2.37 -5.43
C ALA A 555 28.32 3.20 -6.15
N SER A 556 28.72 4.00 -7.14
CA SER A 556 27.80 4.67 -8.05
C SER A 556 27.44 3.75 -9.22
N LEU A 557 28.36 2.92 -9.69
CA LEU A 557 28.05 1.82 -10.61
C LEU A 557 28.98 0.62 -10.43
N ASN A 558 28.49 -0.56 -10.79
CA ASN A 558 29.24 -1.81 -10.82
C ASN A 558 29.26 -2.35 -12.26
N PHE A 559 30.35 -3.00 -12.65
CA PHE A 559 30.50 -3.53 -14.00
C PHE A 559 31.31 -4.83 -13.99
N ALA A 560 30.97 -5.72 -14.92
CA ALA A 560 31.76 -6.91 -15.23
C ALA A 560 32.94 -6.58 -16.18
N ALA A 561 33.88 -7.52 -16.32
CA ALA A 561 34.96 -7.40 -17.31
C ALA A 561 34.38 -7.34 -18.73
N GLY A 562 34.88 -6.41 -19.56
CA GLY A 562 34.44 -6.20 -20.94
C GLY A 562 33.07 -5.52 -21.09
N GLN A 563 32.31 -5.36 -20.02
CA GLN A 563 30.98 -4.74 -20.05
C GLN A 563 31.09 -3.22 -20.25
N THR A 564 30.18 -2.67 -21.04
CA THR A 564 29.91 -1.22 -21.06
C THR A 564 28.64 -0.99 -20.26
N PHE A 565 28.76 -0.38 -19.08
CA PHE A 565 27.65 -0.25 -18.15
C PHE A 565 27.49 1.21 -17.70
N PRO A 566 26.34 1.84 -17.97
CA PRO A 566 25.98 3.16 -17.46
C PRO A 566 25.12 3.09 -16.20
N ASN A 567 25.18 4.14 -15.39
CA ASN A 567 24.16 4.47 -14.39
C ASN A 567 24.00 5.98 -14.31
N LEU A 568 22.77 6.46 -14.11
CA LEU A 568 22.53 7.86 -13.77
C LEU A 568 23.06 8.12 -12.35
N VAL A 569 23.82 9.19 -12.19
CA VAL A 569 24.46 9.58 -10.93
C VAL A 569 24.02 11.00 -10.60
N VAL A 570 23.38 11.15 -9.45
CA VAL A 570 23.16 12.46 -8.82
C VAL A 570 24.22 12.63 -7.74
N SER A 571 25.06 13.66 -7.87
CA SER A 571 26.09 13.99 -6.89
C SER A 571 26.03 15.45 -6.53
N GLY A 572 26.17 15.76 -5.24
CA GLY A 572 26.53 17.11 -4.82
C GLY A 572 27.81 17.59 -5.49
N LEU A 573 27.94 18.90 -5.65
CA LEU A 573 29.16 19.57 -6.11
C LEU A 573 29.82 20.26 -4.92
N ASP A 574 31.16 20.28 -4.90
CA ASP A 574 31.88 21.11 -3.95
C ASP A 574 31.78 22.61 -4.33
N SER A 575 32.32 23.50 -3.50
CA SER A 575 32.28 24.95 -3.73
C SER A 575 33.03 25.40 -5.00
N ALA A 576 33.86 24.54 -5.60
CA ALA A 576 34.55 24.82 -6.86
C ALA A 576 33.82 24.22 -8.08
N GLY A 577 32.69 23.55 -7.87
CA GLY A 577 31.91 22.86 -8.89
C GLY A 577 32.48 21.50 -9.28
N MET A 578 33.20 20.83 -8.38
CA MET A 578 33.91 19.57 -8.67
C MET A 578 33.19 18.35 -8.10
N VAL A 579 33.40 17.22 -8.78
CA VAL A 579 33.15 15.87 -8.25
C VAL A 579 34.43 15.05 -8.27
N CYS A 580 34.53 14.12 -7.33
CA CYS A 580 35.62 13.17 -7.24
C CYS A 580 35.12 11.82 -7.74
N ILE A 581 35.94 11.16 -8.56
CA ILE A 581 35.62 9.89 -9.20
C ILE A 581 36.72 8.89 -8.87
N TYR A 582 36.36 7.82 -8.17
CA TYR A 582 37.25 6.71 -7.83
C TYR A 582 37.04 5.53 -8.76
N ALA A 583 38.14 4.91 -9.19
CA ALA A 583 38.13 3.69 -9.97
C ALA A 583 38.72 2.52 -9.17
N HIS A 584 37.94 1.45 -8.97
CA HIS A 584 38.41 0.24 -8.30
C HIS A 584 39.46 -0.52 -9.13
N THR A 585 39.26 -0.57 -10.45
CA THR A 585 40.17 -1.19 -11.43
C THR A 585 40.45 -0.22 -12.58
N ASP A 586 41.45 -0.52 -13.41
CA ASP A 586 41.67 0.21 -14.65
C ASP A 586 40.40 0.23 -15.50
N VAL A 587 39.89 1.43 -15.82
CA VAL A 587 38.61 1.58 -16.53
C VAL A 587 38.56 2.88 -17.33
N HIS A 588 37.95 2.82 -18.52
CA HIS A 588 37.57 4.03 -19.24
C HIS A 588 36.20 4.52 -18.77
N LEU A 589 36.10 5.81 -18.50
CA LEU A 589 34.87 6.50 -18.16
C LEU A 589 34.43 7.44 -19.27
N ILE A 590 33.11 7.52 -19.44
CA ILE A 590 32.39 8.55 -20.18
C ILE A 590 31.44 9.21 -19.18
N VAL A 591 31.39 10.55 -19.15
CA VAL A 591 30.46 11.31 -18.31
C VAL A 591 29.75 12.32 -19.19
N ASP A 592 28.44 12.15 -19.29
CA ASP A 592 27.52 13.07 -19.96
C ASP A 592 26.64 13.73 -18.87
N VAL A 593 26.46 15.06 -18.90
CA VAL A 593 25.57 15.78 -17.98
C VAL A 593 24.18 15.91 -18.59
N ASN A 594 23.14 15.65 -17.80
CA ASN A 594 21.73 15.68 -18.22
C ASN A 594 20.93 16.81 -17.56
N GLY A 595 21.47 17.39 -16.48
CA GLY A 595 20.83 18.46 -15.72
C GLY A 595 21.61 18.76 -14.45
N TYR A 596 21.12 19.70 -13.66
CA TYR A 596 21.72 20.07 -12.38
C TYR A 596 20.67 20.61 -11.42
N PHE A 597 21.03 20.72 -10.14
CA PHE A 597 20.19 21.35 -9.13
C PHE A 597 20.75 22.72 -8.75
N ALA A 598 19.89 23.73 -8.79
CA ALA A 598 20.20 25.11 -8.44
C ALA A 598 18.91 25.87 -8.07
N THR A 599 19.01 27.15 -7.77
CA THR A 599 17.84 28.03 -7.66
C THR A 599 17.28 28.37 -9.04
N GLY A 600 15.95 28.39 -9.21
CA GLY A 600 15.31 28.91 -10.43
C GLY A 600 15.04 27.87 -11.52
N GLY A 601 14.97 26.59 -11.13
CA GLY A 601 14.47 25.49 -11.96
C GLY A 601 13.07 25.03 -11.52
N GLY A 602 12.67 23.84 -11.94
CA GLY A 602 11.41 23.19 -11.53
C GLY A 602 11.54 22.38 -10.23
N ARG A 603 10.54 22.45 -9.36
CA ARG A 603 10.48 21.66 -8.11
C ARG A 603 10.12 20.21 -8.42
N LEU A 604 10.81 19.26 -7.79
CA LEU A 604 10.52 17.84 -7.96
C LEU A 604 9.19 17.48 -7.27
N THR A 605 8.25 16.94 -8.04
CA THR A 605 7.10 16.20 -7.51
C THR A 605 7.40 14.71 -7.62
N PRO A 606 7.78 14.03 -6.53
CA PRO A 606 7.96 12.59 -6.53
C PRO A 606 6.62 11.86 -6.65
N LEU A 607 6.59 10.76 -7.41
CA LEU A 607 5.39 9.96 -7.65
C LEU A 607 5.60 8.51 -7.19
N THR A 608 4.48 7.80 -7.04
CA THR A 608 4.47 6.34 -6.98
C THR A 608 4.83 5.80 -8.39
N PRO A 609 5.90 4.99 -8.55
CA PRO A 609 6.35 4.54 -9.86
C PRO A 609 5.28 3.80 -10.65
N SER A 610 4.95 4.30 -11.84
CA SER A 610 3.83 3.81 -12.67
C SER A 610 4.26 3.65 -14.12
N ARG A 611 3.71 2.66 -14.84
CA ARG A 611 4.06 2.44 -16.25
C ARG A 611 3.47 3.51 -17.16
N LEU A 612 4.28 4.04 -18.07
CA LEU A 612 3.85 4.89 -19.19
C LEU A 612 3.79 4.12 -20.50
N LEU A 613 4.77 3.24 -20.71
CA LEU A 613 4.96 2.52 -21.97
C LEU A 613 5.40 1.07 -21.72
N ASP A 614 4.76 0.12 -22.40
CA ASP A 614 5.28 -1.22 -22.62
C ASP A 614 5.03 -1.66 -24.07
N THR A 615 6.10 -1.77 -24.84
CA THR A 615 5.97 -2.22 -26.24
C THR A 615 5.63 -3.71 -26.38
N ARG A 616 5.69 -4.50 -25.30
CA ARG A 616 5.38 -5.95 -25.35
C ARG A 616 3.88 -6.23 -25.38
N ASP A 617 3.10 -5.44 -24.64
CA ASP A 617 1.65 -5.58 -24.53
C ASP A 617 0.88 -4.41 -25.16
N GLY A 618 1.58 -3.35 -25.57
CA GLY A 618 1.00 -2.17 -26.21
C GLY A 618 0.60 -1.06 -25.24
N THR A 619 0.84 -1.22 -23.94
CA THR A 619 0.56 -0.19 -22.93
C THR A 619 1.18 1.14 -23.36
N GLY A 620 0.35 2.15 -23.57
CA GLY A 620 0.80 3.50 -23.95
C GLY A 620 1.53 3.62 -25.29
N ALA A 621 1.61 2.54 -26.08
CA ALA A 621 2.23 2.53 -27.40
C ALA A 621 1.14 2.57 -28.48
N SER A 622 1.46 3.17 -29.64
CA SER A 622 0.56 3.17 -30.79
C SER A 622 0.45 1.80 -31.48
N ALA A 623 1.38 0.88 -31.20
CA ALA A 623 1.37 -0.50 -31.68
C ALA A 623 2.08 -1.44 -30.71
N VAL A 624 1.62 -2.69 -30.67
CA VAL A 624 2.31 -3.80 -29.98
C VAL A 624 3.47 -4.28 -30.84
N GLY A 625 4.65 -4.48 -30.25
CA GLY A 625 5.81 -5.04 -30.93
C GLY A 625 7.12 -4.31 -30.63
N ALA A 626 8.24 -4.98 -30.89
CA ALA A 626 9.57 -4.42 -30.65
C ALA A 626 9.82 -3.17 -31.53
N LEU A 627 10.52 -2.18 -30.97
CA LEU A 627 11.05 -1.06 -31.73
C LEU A 627 12.16 -1.58 -32.65
N GLY A 628 12.00 -1.41 -33.97
CA GLY A 628 12.97 -1.86 -34.96
C GLY A 628 14.33 -1.16 -34.84
N ALA A 629 15.40 -1.83 -35.29
CA ALA A 629 16.75 -1.28 -35.31
C ALA A 629 16.80 0.08 -36.04
N GLY A 630 17.40 1.07 -35.40
CA GLY A 630 17.47 2.43 -35.91
C GLY A 630 16.16 3.23 -35.78
N GLY A 631 15.12 2.64 -35.19
CA GLY A 631 13.81 3.26 -35.01
C GLY A 631 13.79 4.26 -33.85
N THR A 632 12.83 5.19 -33.93
CA THR A 632 12.49 6.13 -32.86
C THR A 632 11.01 5.99 -32.52
N LEU A 633 10.70 5.91 -31.23
CA LEU A 633 9.36 5.90 -30.66
C LEU A 633 9.10 7.22 -29.93
N VAL A 634 7.88 7.75 -30.05
CA VAL A 634 7.42 8.91 -29.27
C VAL A 634 6.66 8.40 -28.05
N VAL A 635 6.94 8.97 -26.88
CA VAL A 635 6.27 8.66 -25.61
C VAL A 635 5.60 9.92 -25.08
N ASP A 636 4.27 9.91 -25.02
CA ASP A 636 3.49 10.97 -24.39
C ASP A 636 3.59 10.84 -22.86
N VAL A 637 3.94 11.94 -22.18
CA VAL A 637 4.16 11.98 -20.73
C VAL A 637 3.10 12.83 -20.03
N TRP A 638 2.77 14.02 -20.54
CA TRP A 638 1.75 14.88 -19.95
C TRP A 638 0.37 14.20 -19.86
N GLY A 639 -0.33 14.48 -18.76
CA GLY A 639 -1.66 13.95 -18.51
C GLY A 639 -1.69 12.45 -18.20
N ARG A 640 -0.53 11.81 -18.04
CA ARG A 640 -0.42 10.36 -17.81
C ARG A 640 0.30 10.06 -16.51
N SER A 641 -0.19 9.04 -15.82
CA SER A 641 0.46 8.45 -14.64
C SER A 641 0.93 9.46 -13.57
N GLY A 642 0.18 10.55 -13.39
CA GLY A 642 0.41 11.55 -12.35
C GLY A 642 1.17 12.80 -12.80
N VAL A 643 1.61 12.85 -14.06
CA VAL A 643 2.31 14.02 -14.61
C VAL A 643 1.30 15.02 -15.17
N PRO A 644 1.21 16.26 -14.65
CA PRO A 644 0.30 17.27 -15.17
C PRO A 644 0.74 17.81 -16.54
N SER A 645 -0.18 18.41 -17.28
CA SER A 645 0.18 19.22 -18.45
C SER A 645 0.98 20.44 -18.00
N GLY A 646 2.02 20.80 -18.75
CA GLY A 646 2.93 21.90 -18.40
C GLY A 646 4.03 21.54 -17.42
N ALA A 647 4.22 20.25 -17.07
CA ALA A 647 5.44 19.83 -16.40
C ALA A 647 6.67 20.08 -17.29
N ASP A 648 7.76 20.55 -16.71
CA ASP A 648 8.98 20.90 -17.43
C ASP A 648 9.78 19.64 -17.79
N SER A 649 9.98 18.74 -16.82
CA SER A 649 10.79 17.54 -16.99
C SER A 649 10.16 16.34 -16.31
N ALA A 650 10.57 15.13 -16.71
CA ALA A 650 10.11 13.88 -16.11
C ALA A 650 11.28 13.03 -15.60
N VAL A 651 11.02 12.30 -14.51
CA VAL A 651 11.91 11.30 -13.94
C VAL A 651 11.41 9.92 -14.35
N LEU A 652 12.11 9.32 -15.31
CA LEU A 652 11.70 8.13 -16.04
C LEU A 652 12.68 6.99 -15.76
N ASN A 653 12.18 5.77 -15.59
CA ASN A 653 13.01 4.58 -15.64
C ASN A 653 12.86 3.94 -17.02
N LEU A 654 13.97 3.88 -17.77
CA LEU A 654 14.00 3.37 -19.14
C LEU A 654 14.61 1.99 -19.15
N ALA A 655 13.85 1.00 -19.61
CA ALA A 655 14.31 -0.38 -19.71
C ALA A 655 14.22 -0.92 -21.13
N VAL A 656 15.19 -1.76 -21.49
CA VAL A 656 15.17 -2.59 -22.70
C VAL A 656 14.99 -4.04 -22.31
N THR A 657 14.29 -4.80 -23.15
CA THR A 657 14.14 -6.24 -22.95
C THR A 657 14.09 -6.97 -24.27
N GLN A 658 14.67 -8.18 -24.29
CA GLN A 658 14.78 -9.01 -25.49
C GLN A 658 15.42 -8.29 -26.69
N PRO A 659 16.52 -7.53 -26.50
CA PRO A 659 17.23 -6.93 -27.63
C PRO A 659 17.79 -8.02 -28.55
N ALA A 660 17.67 -7.82 -29.86
CA ALA A 660 18.14 -8.78 -30.88
C ALA A 660 19.68 -8.89 -30.96
N GLY A 661 20.41 -7.98 -30.33
CA GLY A 661 21.87 -7.90 -30.36
C GLY A 661 22.36 -6.73 -29.52
N SER A 662 23.67 -6.48 -29.56
CA SER A 662 24.26 -5.36 -28.81
C SER A 662 23.85 -4.00 -29.36
N GLY A 663 23.67 -3.03 -28.48
CA GLY A 663 23.23 -1.69 -28.87
C GLY A 663 23.23 -0.70 -27.73
N PHE A 664 22.56 0.43 -27.98
CA PHE A 664 22.28 1.44 -26.99
C PHE A 664 20.90 2.07 -27.25
N ILE A 665 20.36 2.69 -26.20
CA ILE A 665 19.16 3.51 -26.29
C ILE A 665 19.48 4.96 -25.91
N THR A 666 18.76 5.90 -26.51
CA THR A 666 18.80 7.33 -26.15
C THR A 666 17.38 7.86 -26.01
N MET A 667 17.15 8.69 -24.99
CA MET A 667 15.90 9.41 -24.71
C MET A 667 16.18 10.92 -24.63
N TRP A 668 15.33 11.72 -25.26
CA TRP A 668 15.47 13.17 -25.35
C TRP A 668 14.11 13.86 -25.63
N PRO A 669 13.95 15.17 -25.41
CA PRO A 669 12.75 15.90 -25.84
C PRO A 669 12.63 15.91 -27.37
N CYS A 670 11.45 15.56 -27.90
CA CYS A 670 11.27 15.30 -29.34
C CYS A 670 11.50 16.51 -30.26
N ASP A 671 11.45 17.73 -29.73
CA ASP A 671 11.70 18.97 -30.47
C ASP A 671 13.19 19.35 -30.57
N GLN A 672 14.08 18.48 -30.07
CA GLN A 672 15.52 18.67 -30.08
C GLN A 672 16.23 17.60 -30.93
N PRO A 673 17.42 17.91 -31.48
CA PRO A 673 18.21 16.92 -32.19
C PRO A 673 18.63 15.78 -31.25
N ARG A 674 18.58 14.53 -31.74
CA ARG A 674 18.97 13.37 -30.95
C ARG A 674 20.41 13.51 -30.43
N PRO A 675 20.63 13.42 -29.11
CA PRO A 675 21.97 13.44 -28.54
C PRO A 675 22.82 12.24 -28.98
N VAL A 676 24.14 12.41 -28.93
CA VAL A 676 25.11 11.31 -29.12
C VAL A 676 25.34 10.49 -27.85
N ALA A 677 24.82 10.96 -26.71
CA ALA A 677 24.88 10.27 -25.44
C ALA A 677 23.88 9.09 -25.42
N ALA A 678 24.33 7.94 -24.93
CA ALA A 678 23.45 6.82 -24.63
C ALA A 678 22.91 6.99 -23.20
N ASN A 679 21.65 6.64 -22.95
CA ASN A 679 21.13 6.49 -21.60
C ASN A 679 21.48 5.11 -21.05
N LEU A 680 21.32 4.06 -21.87
CA LEU A 680 21.73 2.71 -21.50
C LEU A 680 22.37 1.95 -22.67
N ASN A 681 23.28 1.05 -22.34
CA ASN A 681 23.96 0.15 -23.27
C ASN A 681 23.52 -1.27 -22.99
N PHE A 682 23.42 -2.07 -24.06
CA PHE A 682 22.97 -3.44 -23.91
C PHE A 682 23.60 -4.45 -24.88
N VAL A 683 23.51 -5.74 -24.55
CA VAL A 683 23.85 -6.93 -25.36
C VAL A 683 22.59 -7.71 -25.74
N GLY A 684 22.70 -8.73 -26.60
CA GLY A 684 21.53 -9.50 -27.05
C GLY A 684 20.90 -10.34 -25.94
N GLY A 685 19.56 -10.37 -25.88
CA GLY A 685 18.77 -11.22 -24.98
C GLY A 685 18.65 -10.75 -23.53
N GLU A 686 19.32 -9.68 -23.12
CA GLU A 686 19.25 -9.21 -21.73
C GLU A 686 18.04 -8.30 -21.45
N THR A 687 17.84 -8.01 -20.17
CA THR A 687 16.89 -6.99 -19.70
C THR A 687 17.64 -6.09 -18.74
N VAL A 688 17.77 -4.80 -19.06
CA VAL A 688 18.47 -3.82 -18.21
C VAL A 688 17.71 -2.50 -18.20
N ALA A 689 17.85 -1.73 -17.12
CA ALA A 689 17.23 -0.44 -16.96
C ALA A 689 18.23 0.61 -16.46
N ASN A 690 17.95 1.88 -16.76
CA ASN A 690 18.63 3.03 -16.17
C ASN A 690 17.63 4.16 -15.97
N LEU A 691 17.78 4.92 -14.87
CA LEU A 691 17.00 6.14 -14.66
C LEU A 691 17.41 7.22 -15.67
N VAL A 692 16.44 8.03 -16.09
CA VAL A 692 16.62 9.17 -16.97
C VAL A 692 15.82 10.34 -16.39
N MET A 693 16.49 11.47 -16.18
CA MET A 693 15.81 12.75 -15.98
C MET A 693 15.88 13.51 -17.31
N SER A 694 14.75 13.67 -17.97
CA SER A 694 14.66 14.31 -19.30
C SER A 694 13.74 15.51 -19.24
N ASP A 695 14.15 16.56 -19.95
CA ASP A 695 13.23 17.63 -20.37
C ASP A 695 12.09 17.06 -21.21
N LEU A 696 10.94 17.74 -21.19
CA LEU A 696 9.80 17.42 -22.04
C LEU A 696 9.71 18.44 -23.18
N ASP A 697 9.31 17.98 -24.36
CA ASP A 697 9.04 18.91 -25.46
C ASP A 697 7.81 19.80 -25.16
N ALA A 698 7.55 20.79 -26.01
CA ALA A 698 6.40 21.70 -25.85
C ALA A 698 5.02 21.01 -25.91
N GLN A 699 4.95 19.70 -26.18
CA GLN A 699 3.74 18.87 -26.14
C GLN A 699 3.76 17.85 -25.00
N GLY A 700 4.78 17.86 -24.13
CA GLY A 700 4.89 16.94 -23.01
C GLY A 700 5.41 15.57 -23.38
N ARG A 701 6.28 15.45 -24.38
CA ARG A 701 6.73 14.18 -24.94
C ARG A 701 8.24 14.02 -24.89
N VAL A 702 8.66 12.75 -24.90
CA VAL A 702 10.04 12.34 -25.12
C VAL A 702 10.14 11.37 -26.28
N CYS A 703 11.26 11.40 -26.98
CA CYS A 703 11.58 10.50 -28.07
C CYS A 703 12.61 9.47 -27.58
N VAL A 704 12.43 8.22 -27.99
CA VAL A 704 13.28 7.09 -27.61
C VAL A 704 13.80 6.40 -28.85
N TYR A 705 15.12 6.38 -29.03
CA TYR A 705 15.81 5.74 -30.14
C TYR A 705 16.50 4.48 -29.68
N SER A 706 16.40 3.40 -30.46
CA SER A 706 17.21 2.19 -30.25
C SER A 706 18.09 1.90 -31.45
N LEU A 707 19.37 1.61 -31.21
CA LEU A 707 20.29 1.17 -32.27
C LEU A 707 19.88 -0.20 -32.84
N THR A 708 19.39 -1.09 -31.98
CA THR A 708 19.11 -2.49 -32.29
C THR A 708 17.66 -2.82 -31.94
N THR A 709 17.04 -3.74 -32.68
CA THR A 709 15.65 -4.14 -32.41
C THR A 709 15.48 -4.61 -30.98
N THR A 710 14.55 -4.02 -30.22
CA THR A 710 14.31 -4.35 -28.81
C THR A 710 12.91 -3.95 -28.37
N HIS A 711 12.39 -4.58 -27.33
CA HIS A 711 11.27 -4.00 -26.60
C HIS A 711 11.79 -2.89 -25.66
N VAL A 712 10.97 -1.86 -25.51
CA VAL A 712 11.16 -0.72 -24.63
C VAL A 712 10.04 -0.69 -23.60
N VAL A 713 10.41 -0.44 -22.35
CA VAL A 713 9.51 -0.20 -21.22
C VAL A 713 9.91 1.13 -20.58
N VAL A 714 8.92 1.99 -20.29
CA VAL A 714 9.13 3.28 -19.61
C VAL A 714 8.18 3.38 -18.44
N ASP A 715 8.75 3.54 -17.25
CA ASP A 715 8.01 3.85 -16.02
C ASP A 715 8.32 5.30 -15.61
N VAL A 716 7.36 6.00 -14.99
CA VAL A 716 7.54 7.35 -14.44
C VAL A 716 7.50 7.32 -12.93
N SER A 717 8.39 8.08 -12.29
CA SER A 717 8.55 8.12 -10.83
C SER A 717 8.59 9.54 -10.24
N GLY A 718 8.49 10.56 -11.10
CA GLY A 718 8.40 11.96 -10.70
C GLY A 718 8.41 12.90 -11.90
N TYR A 719 8.19 14.19 -11.65
CA TYR A 719 8.32 15.26 -12.64
C TYR A 719 8.78 16.55 -11.96
N THR A 720 9.16 17.57 -12.73
CA THR A 720 9.50 18.90 -12.21
C THR A 720 8.61 19.96 -12.83
N SER A 721 8.18 20.96 -12.04
CA SER A 721 7.33 22.07 -12.49
C SER A 721 7.32 23.26 -11.51
#